data_AF-A0A498FNU1-F1
#
_entry.id   AF-A0A498FNU1-F1
#
_cell.length_a   1.000
_cell.length_b   1.000
_cell.length_c   1.000
_cell.angle_alpha   90.00
_cell.angle_beta   90.00
_cell.angle_gamma   90.00
#
_symmetry.space_group_name_H-M   'P 1'
#
loop_
_entity.id
_entity.type
_entity.pdbx_description
1 polymer ?
#
loop_
_entity_poly.entity_id
_entity_poly.type
_entity_poly.pdbx_seq_one_letter_code
_entity_poly.pdbx_strand_id
1 'polypeptide(L)'
;MKDGSSGERIGFEVDGTTLTVRDAVEGERMQLRVDREPDLSPAFPELFPSPVDSGVSFEAESVVIPEYASIVVRDVDGDHVARLDDPMELPRGSYCIEVNGVTKTLIRVTDVEIVATGVGGPDPVSLSFDRPRTVSIGARSFHTRPEATITVPDDPTALTEAVSFLGSSIKEFTPERSWPTLRGYPPRIERGDALDVPSMLSVPDTGVEVVVRPTYADVYRLSTLSYYLGARMVTGDTPAIRLDTGYEERLPTEGEALEEKVTEMFQTWFFLDTLARTEGYVPSDRYEYEAVGPELPFYPPNLSDRSMSERLMEYLEVDFETVAPHLPSWPTEAVLRPVPASAELIPHLAHVLAPIRVRGDSDTCVSDVPVGIATSPQAMTTLFGSGPSDTAHGEWDGTTPSGSRSATNWEPTSDAEPAPAGVSVLSTQAYENRIRRQISERGTVDVAFLFDDPERAQAVRESLSEPRELDGIGSWQVTVSPSRDAVTETISDPELDIVYCGSSVTVDDVGPNGEDLLDEGIVAPDLTVFEGVKDTGPGVDAIDRGGSCAILLSDGVSPDSIRTLIGLLTAGSPIAVAARLSLSSGSTEVRYVGDPATTITVDRGLTTQLYSCQAQANDTYRVVCRSFLSNESQIGGEYRFTGVFSDSSSALLGTEIEAGETDVSGILQLHEEKSPILRFSDEIVLWSDNLSAEGVKEISRDSQTNVDSFTSSDDPRRCE
;
A
#
# COMPACT_ATOMS: atom_id res chain seq x y z
N MET A 1 -17.60 21.74 31.56
CA MET A 1 -17.21 20.52 32.31
C MET A 1 -17.22 19.40 31.29
N LYS A 2 -16.07 19.20 30.65
CA LYS A 2 -15.75 18.00 29.87
C LYS A 2 -14.85 17.20 30.81
N ASP A 3 -15.32 16.03 31.24
CA ASP A 3 -14.51 15.14 32.06
C ASP A 3 -13.28 14.73 31.26
N GLY A 4 -12.12 14.83 31.90
CA GLY A 4 -10.86 14.41 31.32
C GLY A 4 -10.86 12.90 31.14
N SER A 5 -11.00 12.43 29.91
CA SER A 5 -10.38 11.18 29.51
C SER A 5 -8.89 11.45 29.39
N SER A 6 -8.08 10.70 30.15
CA SER A 6 -6.64 10.60 29.91
C SER A 6 -6.36 10.39 28.42
N GLY A 7 -5.37 11.10 27.88
CA GLY A 7 -4.98 11.07 26.47
C GLY A 7 -4.28 9.78 26.05
N GLU A 8 -4.88 8.63 26.33
CA GLU A 8 -4.39 7.31 25.94
C GLU A 8 -5.02 6.90 24.60
N ARG A 9 -4.19 6.49 23.63
CA ARG A 9 -4.63 6.02 22.30
C ARG A 9 -5.49 4.75 22.40
N ILE A 10 -5.19 3.88 23.37
CA ILE A 10 -5.91 2.63 23.62
C ILE A 10 -6.49 2.63 25.04
N GLY A 11 -7.78 2.30 25.15
CA GLY A 11 -8.48 2.11 26.42
C GLY A 11 -9.12 0.73 26.56
N PHE A 12 -9.31 0.28 27.80
CA PHE A 12 -9.97 -0.99 28.12
C PHE A 12 -11.22 -0.73 28.98
N GLU A 13 -12.36 -1.30 28.56
CA GLU A 13 -13.65 -1.17 29.24
C GLU A 13 -14.28 -2.55 29.46
N VAL A 14 -14.96 -2.75 30.59
CA VAL A 14 -15.60 -4.03 30.96
C VAL A 14 -17.11 -3.86 31.07
N ASP A 15 -17.86 -4.75 30.41
CA ASP A 15 -19.30 -4.91 30.60
C ASP A 15 -19.65 -6.39 30.75
N GLY A 16 -19.91 -6.81 31.99
CA GLY A 16 -20.10 -8.22 32.34
C GLY A 16 -18.90 -9.06 31.91
N THR A 17 -19.12 -10.05 31.06
CA THR A 17 -18.05 -10.93 30.55
C THR A 17 -17.41 -10.43 29.25
N THR A 18 -17.62 -9.18 28.88
CA THR A 18 -17.10 -8.58 27.64
C THR A 18 -16.03 -7.56 28.00
N LEU A 19 -14.82 -7.76 27.48
CA LEU A 19 -13.73 -6.80 27.50
C LEU A 19 -13.68 -6.07 26.15
N THR A 20 -13.85 -4.76 26.17
CA THR A 20 -13.76 -3.92 24.98
C THR A 20 -12.42 -3.21 24.95
N VAL A 21 -11.67 -3.42 23.88
CA VAL A 21 -10.49 -2.63 23.51
C VAL A 21 -11.00 -1.48 22.64
N ARG A 22 -10.80 -0.25 23.08
CA ARG A 22 -11.19 0.97 22.37
C ARG A 22 -9.96 1.64 21.79
N ASP A 23 -9.99 1.92 20.50
CA ASP A 23 -9.01 2.75 19.80
C ASP A 23 -9.57 4.17 19.65
N ALA A 24 -8.91 5.14 20.27
CA ALA A 24 -9.31 6.54 20.20
C ALA A 24 -8.89 7.22 18.89
N VAL A 25 -7.82 6.74 18.24
CA VAL A 25 -7.33 7.28 16.97
C VAL A 25 -8.22 6.79 15.83
N GLU A 26 -8.50 5.49 15.79
CA GLU A 26 -9.36 4.91 14.75
C GLU A 26 -10.85 5.11 15.02
N GLY A 27 -11.25 5.34 16.28
CA GLY A 27 -12.66 5.35 16.67
C GLY A 27 -13.28 3.95 16.75
N GLU A 28 -12.46 2.91 16.67
CA GLU A 28 -12.87 1.51 16.59
C GLU A 28 -12.97 0.83 17.94
N ARG A 29 -13.72 -0.27 17.99
CA ARG A 29 -13.91 -1.09 19.20
C ARG A 29 -13.81 -2.57 18.88
N MET A 30 -12.86 -3.26 19.50
CA MET A 30 -12.75 -4.72 19.45
C MET A 30 -13.28 -5.32 20.74
N GLN A 31 -14.22 -6.27 20.62
CA GLN A 31 -14.82 -6.94 21.78
C GLN A 31 -14.27 -8.36 21.93
N LEU A 32 -13.70 -8.64 23.09
CA LEU A 32 -13.29 -9.98 23.52
C LEU A 32 -14.28 -10.48 24.58
N ARG A 33 -14.69 -11.74 24.49
CA ARG A 33 -15.51 -12.36 25.55
C ARG A 33 -14.66 -13.31 26.39
N VAL A 34 -14.93 -13.33 27.68
CA VAL A 34 -14.21 -14.15 28.67
C VAL A 34 -15.21 -14.97 29.49
N ASP A 35 -14.75 -15.93 30.29
CA ASP A 35 -15.61 -16.84 31.08
C ASP A 35 -16.26 -16.18 32.30
N ARG A 36 -15.70 -15.06 32.78
CA ARG A 36 -16.15 -14.33 33.97
C ARG A 36 -15.91 -12.83 33.80
N GLU A 37 -16.55 -12.01 34.64
CA GLU A 37 -16.28 -10.57 34.65
C GLU A 37 -14.81 -10.31 35.03
N PRO A 38 -14.00 -9.69 34.14
CA PRO A 38 -12.57 -9.53 34.36
C PRO A 38 -12.28 -8.41 35.37
N ASP A 39 -11.55 -8.74 36.43
CA ASP A 39 -11.00 -7.76 37.38
C ASP A 39 -9.65 -7.24 36.84
N LEU A 40 -9.70 -6.13 36.10
CA LEU A 40 -8.56 -5.60 35.36
C LEU A 40 -7.50 -4.99 36.29
N SER A 41 -6.26 -5.43 36.11
CA SER A 41 -5.07 -4.78 36.65
C SER A 41 -4.19 -4.26 35.50
N PRO A 42 -3.53 -3.09 35.61
CA PRO A 42 -2.62 -2.63 34.56
C PRO A 42 -1.49 -3.63 34.31
N ALA A 43 -1.21 -3.91 33.04
CA ALA A 43 -0.08 -4.73 32.61
C ALA A 43 1.04 -3.82 32.08
N PHE A 44 2.29 -4.20 32.35
CA PHE A 44 3.45 -3.50 31.80
C PHE A 44 3.56 -3.77 30.29
N PRO A 45 3.73 -2.75 29.43
CA PRO A 45 3.92 -2.94 27.98
C PRO A 45 5.09 -3.88 27.64
N GLU A 46 6.13 -3.92 28.48
CA GLU A 46 7.31 -4.76 28.32
C GLU A 46 7.03 -6.26 28.53
N LEU A 47 5.82 -6.63 28.95
CA LEU A 47 5.40 -8.04 28.99
C LEU A 47 5.18 -8.62 27.60
N PHE A 48 4.95 -7.77 26.61
CA PHE A 48 4.61 -8.17 25.25
C PHE A 48 5.87 -8.15 24.36
N PRO A 49 6.00 -9.11 23.42
CA PRO A 49 7.15 -9.18 22.51
C PRO A 49 7.12 -8.09 21.43
N SER A 50 6.04 -7.32 21.33
CA SER A 50 5.91 -6.20 20.40
C SER A 50 5.28 -5.00 21.12
N PRO A 51 5.59 -3.76 20.70
CA PRO A 51 5.08 -2.58 21.37
C PRO A 51 3.56 -2.50 21.38
N VAL A 52 3.01 -2.19 22.54
CA VAL A 52 1.59 -1.88 22.77
C VAL A 52 1.44 -0.44 23.27
N ASP A 53 0.25 0.14 23.13
CA ASP A 53 -0.06 1.46 23.69
C ASP A 53 -0.52 1.36 25.14
N SER A 54 -1.26 0.30 25.47
CA SER A 54 -1.73 0.01 26.82
C SER A 54 -1.97 -1.49 26.99
N GLY A 55 -1.99 -1.97 28.23
CA GLY A 55 -2.26 -3.37 28.53
C GLY A 55 -2.89 -3.61 29.90
N VAL A 56 -3.63 -4.72 30.02
CA VAL A 56 -4.32 -5.15 31.23
C VAL A 56 -4.12 -6.65 31.48
N SER A 57 -4.15 -7.06 32.73
CA SER A 57 -4.07 -8.46 33.16
C SER A 57 -5.27 -8.82 34.04
N PHE A 58 -5.80 -10.03 33.86
CA PHE A 58 -6.91 -10.59 34.64
C PHE A 58 -6.87 -12.13 34.61
N GLU A 59 -7.67 -12.79 35.44
CA GLU A 59 -7.80 -14.25 35.46
C GLU A 59 -8.95 -14.73 34.56
N ALA A 60 -8.68 -15.70 33.69
CA ALA A 60 -9.69 -16.32 32.82
C ALA A 60 -9.38 -17.79 32.54
N GLU A 61 -10.43 -18.56 32.22
CA GLU A 61 -10.37 -19.93 31.70
C GLU A 61 -10.53 -20.00 30.18
N SER A 62 -11.11 -18.96 29.57
CA SER A 62 -11.22 -18.85 28.12
C SER A 62 -11.27 -17.41 27.64
N VAL A 63 -10.86 -17.21 26.38
CA VAL A 63 -11.00 -15.97 25.63
C VAL A 63 -11.63 -16.28 24.28
N VAL A 64 -12.66 -15.54 23.91
CA VAL A 64 -13.35 -15.64 22.63
C VAL A 64 -13.08 -14.36 21.83
N ILE A 65 -12.55 -14.56 20.63
CA ILE A 65 -12.06 -13.54 19.71
C ILE A 65 -13.06 -13.41 18.55
N PRO A 66 -13.34 -12.19 18.04
CA PRO A 66 -14.20 -11.99 16.87
C PRO A 66 -13.69 -12.74 15.63
N GLU A 67 -14.64 -13.18 14.79
CA GLU A 67 -14.40 -13.98 13.58
C GLU A 67 -13.51 -13.27 12.53
N TYR A 68 -13.62 -11.95 12.42
CA TYR A 68 -12.92 -11.17 11.39
C TYR A 68 -11.41 -10.99 11.65
N ALA A 69 -10.90 -11.42 12.80
CA ALA A 69 -9.51 -11.21 13.15
C ALA A 69 -8.61 -12.32 12.61
N SER A 70 -7.49 -11.94 12.00
CA SER A 70 -6.39 -12.88 11.71
C SER A 70 -5.66 -13.19 13.01
N ILE A 71 -5.54 -14.47 13.35
CA ILE A 71 -4.94 -14.92 14.62
C ILE A 71 -3.66 -15.72 14.35
N VAL A 72 -2.53 -15.20 14.84
CA VAL A 72 -1.21 -15.82 14.74
C VAL A 72 -0.71 -16.13 16.15
N VAL A 73 -0.34 -17.39 16.38
CA VAL A 73 0.22 -17.84 17.65
C VAL A 73 1.73 -17.82 17.54
N ARG A 74 2.36 -17.09 18.45
CA ARG A 74 3.80 -17.08 18.66
C ARG A 74 4.13 -17.60 20.04
N ASP A 75 5.37 -18.05 20.22
CA ASP A 75 5.89 -18.24 21.57
C ASP A 75 6.35 -16.90 22.17
N VAL A 76 7.05 -16.97 23.32
CA VAL A 76 7.53 -15.78 24.02
C VAL A 76 8.78 -15.15 23.38
N ASP A 77 9.47 -15.89 22.52
CA ASP A 77 10.65 -15.43 21.79
C ASP A 77 10.26 -14.78 20.44
N GLY A 78 8.97 -14.84 20.07
CA GLY A 78 8.41 -14.24 18.86
C GLY A 78 8.32 -15.22 17.68
N ASP A 79 8.79 -16.46 17.87
CA ASP A 79 8.81 -17.48 16.84
C ASP A 79 7.38 -17.90 16.48
N HIS A 80 7.13 -18.06 15.18
CA HIS A 80 5.85 -18.53 14.69
C HIS A 80 5.61 -19.97 15.13
N VAL A 81 4.54 -20.19 15.90
CA VAL A 81 4.11 -21.53 16.31
C VAL A 81 3.06 -22.07 15.35
N ALA A 82 2.01 -21.28 15.11
CA ALA A 82 0.91 -21.65 14.24
C ALA A 82 0.11 -20.42 13.80
N ARG A 83 -0.57 -20.53 12.66
CA ARG A 83 -1.70 -19.66 12.30
C ARG A 83 -2.99 -20.41 12.62
N LEU A 84 -3.94 -19.75 13.30
CA LEU A 84 -5.22 -20.38 13.60
C LEU A 84 -6.15 -20.24 12.39
N ASP A 85 -6.05 -21.18 11.46
CA ASP A 85 -7.00 -21.36 10.34
C ASP A 85 -7.94 -22.55 10.54
N ASP A 86 -7.53 -23.53 11.36
CA ASP A 86 -8.31 -24.72 11.74
C ASP A 86 -8.28 -24.96 13.26
N PRO A 87 -9.26 -25.70 13.83
CA PRO A 87 -9.23 -26.08 15.24
C PRO A 87 -7.97 -26.87 15.58
N MET A 88 -7.32 -26.52 16.69
CA MET A 88 -6.07 -27.16 17.09
C MET A 88 -5.83 -27.14 18.61
N GLU A 89 -4.95 -28.04 19.05
CA GLU A 89 -4.46 -28.10 20.42
C GLU A 89 -3.01 -27.62 20.45
N LEU A 90 -2.72 -26.62 21.29
CA LEU A 90 -1.37 -26.15 21.56
C LEU A 90 -0.87 -26.83 22.84
N PRO A 91 0.34 -27.44 22.81
CA PRO A 91 0.89 -28.11 23.97
C PRO A 91 1.17 -27.15 25.12
N ARG A 92 1.62 -27.67 26.26
CA ARG A 92 1.98 -26.82 27.40
C ARG A 92 3.14 -25.90 27.03
N GLY A 93 2.90 -24.60 27.05
CA GLY A 93 3.89 -23.60 26.65
C GLY A 93 3.58 -22.22 27.18
N SER A 94 4.34 -21.23 26.72
CA SER A 94 4.05 -19.82 26.91
C SER A 94 3.88 -19.19 25.55
N TYR A 95 2.77 -18.49 25.37
CA TYR A 95 2.32 -18.03 24.06
C TYR A 95 2.01 -16.53 24.09
N CYS A 96 2.32 -15.88 22.99
CA CYS A 96 1.82 -14.56 22.64
C CYS A 96 0.98 -14.69 21.37
N ILE A 97 -0.34 -14.53 21.51
CA ILE A 97 -1.30 -14.69 20.43
C ILE A 97 -1.60 -13.31 19.86
N GLU A 98 -1.22 -13.09 18.62
CA GLU A 98 -1.49 -11.87 17.88
C GLU A 98 -2.88 -11.95 17.25
N VAL A 99 -3.71 -10.97 17.56
CA VAL A 99 -5.05 -10.79 17.02
C VAL A 99 -5.04 -9.50 16.21
N ASN A 100 -5.04 -9.64 14.89
CA ASN A 100 -5.11 -8.51 13.96
C ASN A 100 -6.56 -8.36 13.50
N GLY A 101 -7.31 -7.51 14.20
CA GLY A 101 -8.68 -7.12 13.85
C GLY A 101 -8.74 -5.62 13.53
N VAL A 102 -9.65 -4.87 14.16
CA VAL A 102 -9.69 -3.40 14.08
C VAL A 102 -8.60 -2.71 14.94
N THR A 103 -7.90 -3.49 15.76
CA THR A 103 -6.70 -3.08 16.51
C THR A 103 -5.67 -4.19 16.46
N LYS A 104 -4.39 -3.87 16.70
CA LYS A 104 -3.35 -4.89 16.89
C LYS A 104 -3.32 -5.30 18.35
N THR A 105 -3.89 -6.45 18.67
CA THR A 105 -4.00 -6.96 20.05
C THR A 105 -3.10 -8.17 20.27
N LEU A 106 -2.44 -8.21 21.42
CA LEU A 106 -1.55 -9.29 21.86
C LEU A 106 -2.13 -9.91 23.13
N ILE A 107 -2.41 -11.20 23.08
CA ILE A 107 -2.89 -11.98 24.22
C ILE A 107 -1.74 -12.87 24.69
N ARG A 108 -1.17 -12.55 25.84
CA ARG A 108 -0.09 -13.29 26.45
C ARG A 108 -0.59 -14.20 27.58
N VAL A 109 -0.25 -15.48 27.50
CA VAL A 109 -0.62 -16.50 28.49
C VAL A 109 0.57 -17.46 28.67
N THR A 110 0.86 -17.86 29.91
CA THR A 110 2.08 -18.65 30.24
C THR A 110 1.77 -19.96 30.95
N ASP A 111 2.66 -20.95 30.76
CA ASP A 111 2.55 -22.30 31.33
C ASP A 111 1.19 -22.99 31.02
N VAL A 112 0.65 -22.83 29.83
CA VAL A 112 -0.74 -23.19 29.49
C VAL A 112 -0.80 -24.19 28.35
N GLU A 113 -1.75 -25.12 28.42
CA GLU A 113 -2.24 -25.90 27.26
C GLU A 113 -3.49 -25.19 26.73
N ILE A 114 -3.57 -24.99 25.42
CA ILE A 114 -4.66 -24.22 24.79
C ILE A 114 -5.40 -25.12 23.79
N VAL A 115 -6.73 -25.09 23.85
CA VAL A 115 -7.58 -25.66 22.81
C VAL A 115 -8.23 -24.51 22.05
N ALA A 116 -7.92 -24.39 20.75
CA ALA A 116 -8.52 -23.42 19.85
C ALA A 116 -9.66 -24.08 19.04
N THR A 117 -10.86 -23.49 19.10
CA THR A 117 -12.07 -23.97 18.42
C THR A 117 -12.80 -22.84 17.71
N GLY A 118 -13.70 -23.15 16.78
CA GLY A 118 -14.45 -22.14 16.01
C GLY A 118 -13.65 -21.53 14.85
N VAL A 119 -12.53 -22.15 14.47
CA VAL A 119 -11.64 -21.67 13.41
C VAL A 119 -12.11 -22.23 12.06
N GLY A 120 -12.13 -21.42 11.00
CA GLY A 120 -12.50 -21.85 9.64
C GLY A 120 -14.00 -21.81 9.30
N GLY A 121 -14.84 -21.15 10.11
CA GLY A 121 -16.27 -20.94 9.86
C GLY A 121 -16.76 -19.57 10.38
N PRO A 122 -18.06 -19.25 10.27
CA PRO A 122 -18.61 -17.94 10.66
C PRO A 122 -18.73 -17.72 12.18
N ASP A 123 -18.02 -18.53 12.96
CA ASP A 123 -18.14 -18.58 14.41
C ASP A 123 -16.91 -17.89 15.04
N PRO A 124 -17.07 -17.19 16.17
CA PRO A 124 -15.94 -16.63 16.90
C PRO A 124 -14.91 -17.69 17.31
N VAL A 125 -13.61 -17.34 17.25
CA VAL A 125 -12.53 -18.24 17.69
C VAL A 125 -12.49 -18.27 19.22
N SER A 126 -12.61 -19.45 19.81
CA SER A 126 -12.51 -19.65 21.26
C SER A 126 -11.20 -20.34 21.63
N LEU A 127 -10.44 -19.68 22.50
CA LEU A 127 -9.24 -20.19 23.14
C LEU A 127 -9.62 -20.64 24.56
N SER A 128 -9.53 -21.94 24.83
CA SER A 128 -9.79 -22.51 26.16
C SER A 128 -8.49 -22.97 26.82
N PHE A 129 -8.33 -22.67 28.11
CA PHE A 129 -7.14 -23.01 28.89
C PHE A 129 -7.38 -24.23 29.79
N ASP A 130 -6.31 -24.92 30.16
CA ASP A 130 -6.35 -26.10 31.04
C ASP A 130 -6.88 -25.84 32.47
N ARG A 131 -6.77 -24.60 32.93
CA ARG A 131 -7.23 -24.10 34.24
C ARG A 131 -7.30 -22.56 34.18
N PRO A 132 -7.86 -21.87 35.20
CA PRO A 132 -7.72 -20.42 35.31
C PRO A 132 -6.26 -19.98 35.16
N ARG A 133 -6.02 -19.02 34.26
CA ARG A 133 -4.72 -18.41 33.99
C ARG A 133 -4.81 -16.90 34.08
N THR A 134 -3.70 -16.29 34.47
CA THR A 134 -3.45 -14.87 34.23
C THR A 134 -3.28 -14.64 32.74
N VAL A 135 -4.25 -13.96 32.14
CA VAL A 135 -4.22 -13.50 30.75
C VAL A 135 -3.82 -12.05 30.77
N SER A 136 -2.79 -11.68 29.99
CA SER A 136 -2.42 -10.27 29.77
C SER A 136 -2.76 -9.88 28.34
N ILE A 137 -3.51 -8.80 28.18
CA ILE A 137 -3.96 -8.30 26.88
C ILE A 137 -3.37 -6.91 26.70
N GLY A 138 -2.56 -6.75 25.67
CA GLY A 138 -2.00 -5.48 25.25
C GLY A 138 -2.55 -5.14 23.88
N ALA A 139 -2.80 -3.87 23.62
CA ALA A 139 -3.31 -3.44 22.32
C ALA A 139 -2.61 -2.18 21.83
N ARG A 140 -2.53 -2.05 20.51
CA ARG A 140 -1.96 -0.91 19.80
C ARG A 140 -2.90 -0.48 18.68
N SER A 141 -2.99 0.82 18.47
CA SER A 141 -3.64 1.37 17.29
C SER A 141 -2.85 1.02 16.03
N PHE A 142 -3.55 0.77 14.92
CA PHE A 142 -2.88 0.75 13.61
C PHE A 142 -2.49 2.16 13.15
N HIS A 143 -3.13 3.20 13.71
CA HIS A 143 -2.85 4.60 13.45
C HIS A 143 -2.84 4.87 11.93
N THR A 144 -3.90 4.45 11.22
CA THR A 144 -4.08 4.63 9.77
C THR A 144 -4.79 5.92 9.40
N ARG A 145 -5.03 6.81 10.38
CA ARG A 145 -5.54 8.17 10.16
C ARG A 145 -4.86 9.22 11.04
N PRO A 146 -4.82 10.51 10.63
CA PRO A 146 -4.20 11.55 11.45
C PRO A 146 -4.85 11.70 12.83
N GLU A 147 -4.04 11.66 13.90
CA GLU A 147 -4.55 11.86 15.28
C GLU A 147 -4.80 13.34 15.65
N ALA A 148 -4.26 14.28 14.86
CA ALA A 148 -4.35 15.71 15.10
C ALA A 148 -4.13 16.53 13.82
N THR A 149 -4.41 17.84 13.88
CA THR A 149 -4.21 18.80 12.78
C THR A 149 -3.31 19.95 13.24
N ILE A 150 -2.29 20.28 12.45
CA ILE A 150 -1.38 21.41 12.61
C ILE A 150 -1.80 22.48 11.61
N THR A 151 -2.14 23.67 12.10
CA THR A 151 -2.42 24.83 11.25
C THR A 151 -1.11 25.55 10.92
N VAL A 152 -0.84 25.83 9.65
CA VAL A 152 0.42 26.39 9.16
C VAL A 152 0.16 27.65 8.34
N PRO A 153 0.84 28.78 8.62
CA PRO A 153 0.75 29.97 7.78
C PRO A 153 1.48 29.77 6.46
N ASP A 154 1.22 30.64 5.48
CA ASP A 154 1.94 30.65 4.19
C ASP A 154 3.40 31.16 4.36
N ASP A 155 4.18 30.49 5.19
CA ASP A 155 5.61 30.70 5.47
C ASP A 155 6.37 29.35 5.50
N PRO A 156 7.36 29.12 4.62
CA PRO A 156 8.14 27.89 4.61
C PRO A 156 8.93 27.64 5.91
N THR A 157 9.22 28.68 6.70
CA THR A 157 9.86 28.51 8.02
C THR A 157 8.89 27.88 9.02
N ALA A 158 7.64 28.34 9.05
CA ALA A 158 6.60 27.72 9.87
C ALA A 158 6.29 26.29 9.42
N LEU A 159 6.31 26.02 8.11
CA LEU A 159 6.17 24.66 7.59
C LEU A 159 7.31 23.74 8.04
N THR A 160 8.55 24.24 8.11
CA THR A 160 9.70 23.49 8.63
C THR A 160 9.46 23.03 10.08
N GLU A 161 8.88 23.91 10.91
CA GLU A 161 8.49 23.57 12.27
C GLU A 161 7.39 22.51 12.30
N ALA A 162 6.34 22.66 11.48
CA ALA A 162 5.25 21.67 11.38
C ALA A 162 5.75 20.27 10.95
N VAL A 163 6.65 20.19 9.96
CA VAL A 163 7.21 18.92 9.47
C VAL A 163 7.96 18.17 10.57
N SER A 164 8.55 18.89 11.53
CA SER A 164 9.25 18.27 12.68
C SER A 164 8.31 17.45 13.58
N PHE A 165 7.01 17.72 13.57
CA PHE A 165 6.02 16.98 14.36
C PHE A 165 5.47 15.74 13.66
N LEU A 166 5.74 15.54 12.37
CA LEU A 166 5.19 14.41 11.61
C LEU A 166 5.60 13.07 12.21
N GLY A 167 6.83 12.95 12.73
CA GLY A 167 7.34 11.73 13.36
C GLY A 167 6.63 11.34 14.68
N SER A 168 5.75 12.18 15.24
CA SER A 168 4.99 11.87 16.47
C SER A 168 4.03 10.68 16.32
N SER A 169 3.69 10.32 15.08
CA SER A 169 2.87 9.17 14.76
C SER A 169 3.65 7.85 14.70
N ILE A 170 4.99 7.89 14.62
CA ILE A 170 5.85 6.70 14.61
C ILE A 170 5.97 6.14 16.03
N LYS A 171 5.76 4.83 16.18
CA LYS A 171 5.71 4.18 17.49
C LYS A 171 7.09 4.08 18.16
N GLU A 172 8.14 3.86 17.38
CA GLU A 172 9.51 3.73 17.86
C GLU A 172 10.54 4.00 16.75
N PHE A 173 11.81 4.15 17.13
CA PHE A 173 12.88 4.59 16.21
C PHE A 173 14.04 3.58 16.08
N THR A 174 13.80 2.32 16.45
CA THR A 174 14.66 1.18 16.08
C THR A 174 14.47 0.84 14.58
N PRO A 175 15.20 -0.13 14.00
CA PRO A 175 14.93 -0.61 12.64
C PRO A 175 13.50 -1.17 12.44
N GLU A 176 12.81 -1.52 13.53
CA GLU A 176 11.41 -1.98 13.53
C GLU A 176 10.45 -0.95 12.94
N ARG A 177 10.80 0.34 12.92
CA ARG A 177 10.03 1.37 12.23
C ARG A 177 9.88 1.11 10.73
N SER A 178 10.68 0.22 10.14
CA SER A 178 10.48 -0.25 8.76
C SER A 178 9.26 -1.18 8.61
N TRP A 179 8.58 -1.60 9.67
CA TRP A 179 7.23 -2.18 9.60
C TRP A 179 6.15 -1.10 9.40
N PRO A 180 5.22 -1.30 8.44
CA PRO A 180 4.07 -0.41 8.24
C PRO A 180 3.29 -0.10 9.52
N THR A 181 2.96 -1.14 10.29
CA THR A 181 2.13 -1.02 11.49
C THR A 181 2.79 -0.26 12.65
N LEU A 182 4.07 0.12 12.53
CA LEU A 182 4.81 0.94 13.49
C LEU A 182 5.00 2.40 13.01
N ARG A 183 4.55 2.71 11.78
CA ARG A 183 4.58 4.04 11.17
C ARG A 183 3.16 4.58 11.04
N GLY A 184 2.66 5.20 12.11
CA GLY A 184 1.33 5.77 12.11
C GLY A 184 1.18 6.94 11.12
N TYR A 185 -0.05 7.27 10.76
CA TYR A 185 -0.38 8.37 9.89
C TYR A 185 0.06 9.70 10.49
N PRO A 186 0.85 10.52 9.78
CA PRO A 186 1.29 11.80 10.33
C PRO A 186 0.11 12.74 10.63
N PRO A 187 0.26 13.66 11.61
CA PRO A 187 -0.71 14.73 11.82
C PRO A 187 -0.99 15.50 10.53
N ARG A 188 -2.25 15.89 10.35
CA ARG A 188 -2.69 16.67 9.20
C ARG A 188 -2.05 18.04 9.22
N ILE A 189 -1.78 18.60 8.05
CA ILE A 189 -1.40 20.00 7.87
C ILE A 189 -2.57 20.68 7.17
N GLU A 190 -3.02 21.80 7.74
CA GLU A 190 -3.99 22.70 7.11
C GLU A 190 -3.41 24.11 7.04
N ARG A 191 -3.82 24.89 6.05
CA ARG A 191 -3.39 26.29 5.94
C ARG A 191 -4.20 27.21 6.85
N GLY A 192 -3.54 28.20 7.43
CA GLY A 192 -4.19 29.24 8.24
C GLY A 192 -3.37 30.51 8.38
N ASP A 193 -3.71 31.37 9.34
CA ASP A 193 -3.03 32.67 9.50
C ASP A 193 -1.80 32.60 10.42
N ALA A 194 -1.70 31.57 11.26
CA ALA A 194 -0.64 31.41 12.26
C ALA A 194 -0.35 29.93 12.50
N LEU A 195 0.86 29.63 13.00
CA LEU A 195 1.25 28.29 13.37
C LEU A 195 0.54 27.88 14.67
N ASP A 196 -0.26 26.82 14.62
CA ASP A 196 -0.89 26.21 15.79
C ASP A 196 -0.60 24.71 15.82
N VAL A 197 0.13 24.27 16.85
CA VAL A 197 0.51 22.87 17.04
C VAL A 197 -0.23 22.31 18.25
N PRO A 198 -1.08 21.28 18.08
CA PRO A 198 -1.77 20.64 19.19
C PRO A 198 -0.80 20.13 20.26
N SER A 199 -1.08 20.47 21.52
CA SER A 199 -0.18 20.17 22.67
C SER A 199 0.11 18.69 22.93
N MET A 200 -0.65 17.78 22.31
CA MET A 200 -0.42 16.33 22.38
C MET A 200 0.74 15.86 21.48
N LEU A 201 1.11 16.67 20.47
CA LEU A 201 2.19 16.36 19.56
C LEU A 201 3.54 16.76 20.15
N SER A 202 4.57 15.98 19.88
CA SER A 202 5.94 16.27 20.28
C SER A 202 6.91 15.89 19.17
N VAL A 203 7.96 16.68 19.01
CA VAL A 203 9.07 16.35 18.09
C VAL A 203 9.88 15.22 18.72
N PRO A 204 10.02 14.07 18.04
CA PRO A 204 10.86 12.98 18.54
C PRO A 204 12.31 13.41 18.72
N ASP A 205 12.96 12.86 19.75
CA ASP A 205 14.40 13.05 19.99
C ASP A 205 15.16 11.83 19.49
N THR A 206 15.49 11.83 18.19
CA THR A 206 16.13 10.69 17.52
C THR A 206 17.64 10.84 17.36
N GLY A 207 18.21 11.98 17.80
CA GLY A 207 19.61 12.33 17.56
C GLY A 207 19.90 12.75 16.12
N VAL A 208 18.88 12.95 15.29
CA VAL A 208 19.00 13.35 13.88
C VAL A 208 18.30 14.68 13.63
N GLU A 209 18.98 15.60 12.94
CA GLU A 209 18.42 16.85 12.45
C GLU A 209 18.55 16.95 10.93
N VAL A 210 17.50 17.45 10.28
CA VAL A 210 17.45 17.70 8.84
C VAL A 210 17.52 19.21 8.60
N VAL A 211 18.61 19.68 8.02
CA VAL A 211 18.80 21.09 7.69
C VAL A 211 18.24 21.36 6.29
N VAL A 212 17.39 22.38 6.15
CA VAL A 212 16.78 22.78 4.88
C VAL A 212 16.88 24.29 4.67
N ARG A 213 16.90 24.75 3.42
CA ARG A 213 16.71 26.19 3.16
C ARG A 213 15.25 26.56 3.44
N PRO A 214 14.96 27.82 3.84
CA PRO A 214 13.61 28.27 4.13
C PRO A 214 12.81 28.52 2.84
N THR A 215 12.62 27.48 2.04
CA THR A 215 11.85 27.48 0.78
C THR A 215 10.91 26.28 0.77
N TYR A 216 9.70 26.43 0.23
CA TYR A 216 8.76 25.31 0.09
C TYR A 216 9.38 24.14 -0.63
N ALA A 217 10.14 24.42 -1.69
CA ALA A 217 10.76 23.43 -2.54
C ALA A 217 11.73 22.51 -1.76
N ASP A 218 12.53 23.04 -0.84
CA ASP A 218 13.45 22.22 -0.04
C ASP A 218 12.73 21.49 1.10
N VAL A 219 11.76 22.14 1.75
CA VAL A 219 10.96 21.51 2.80
C VAL A 219 10.19 20.30 2.24
N TYR A 220 9.58 20.43 1.06
CA TYR A 220 8.86 19.34 0.40
C TYR A 220 9.78 18.15 0.08
N ARG A 221 10.94 18.40 -0.55
CA ARG A 221 11.90 17.36 -0.92
C ARG A 221 12.37 16.51 0.26
N LEU A 222 12.56 17.11 1.43
CA LEU A 222 13.09 16.42 2.61
C LEU A 222 12.02 15.98 3.61
N SER A 223 10.74 16.30 3.38
CA SER A 223 9.66 16.04 4.34
C SER A 223 9.46 14.54 4.62
N THR A 224 9.38 13.69 3.60
CA THR A 224 9.23 12.22 3.77
C THR A 224 10.41 11.61 4.53
N LEU A 225 11.64 12.02 4.20
CA LEU A 225 12.84 11.56 4.92
C LEU A 225 12.82 12.01 6.38
N SER A 226 12.48 13.28 6.63
CA SER A 226 12.38 13.84 8.00
C SER A 226 11.35 13.07 8.82
N TYR A 227 10.19 12.76 8.24
CA TYR A 227 9.17 11.92 8.85
C TYR A 227 9.74 10.53 9.21
N TYR A 228 10.32 9.81 8.26
CA TYR A 228 10.82 8.44 8.50
C TYR A 228 11.91 8.35 9.58
N LEU A 229 12.73 9.39 9.70
CA LEU A 229 13.78 9.50 10.73
C LEU A 229 13.26 10.06 12.06
N GLY A 230 12.01 10.51 12.12
CA GLY A 230 11.50 11.32 13.24
C GLY A 230 12.37 12.55 13.51
N ALA A 231 13.05 13.07 12.49
CA ALA A 231 14.07 14.08 12.65
C ALA A 231 13.47 15.47 12.77
N ARG A 232 14.09 16.31 13.60
CA ARG A 232 13.77 17.73 13.65
C ARG A 232 14.27 18.39 12.38
N MET A 233 13.38 19.08 11.67
CA MET A 233 13.76 19.90 10.52
C MET A 233 14.09 21.32 10.99
N VAL A 234 15.24 21.86 10.55
CA VAL A 234 15.73 23.19 10.94
C VAL A 234 16.17 23.99 9.73
N THR A 235 16.04 25.31 9.79
CA THR A 235 16.43 26.18 8.68
C THR A 235 17.93 26.47 8.66
N GLY A 236 18.52 26.47 7.47
CA GLY A 236 19.93 26.80 7.24
C GLY A 236 20.26 27.00 5.76
N ASP A 237 21.39 27.64 5.45
CA ASP A 237 21.77 27.99 4.08
C ASP A 237 22.24 26.80 3.23
N THR A 238 22.60 25.68 3.87
CA THR A 238 23.13 24.47 3.22
C THR A 238 22.35 23.25 3.71
N PRO A 239 21.62 22.55 2.83
CA PRO A 239 20.94 21.32 3.20
C PRO A 239 21.91 20.25 3.71
N ALA A 240 21.55 19.57 4.80
CA ALA A 240 22.40 18.58 5.44
C ALA A 240 21.62 17.64 6.36
N ILE A 241 22.15 16.45 6.63
CA ILE A 241 21.72 15.57 7.73
C ILE A 241 22.78 15.66 8.83
N ARG A 242 22.36 16.07 10.03
CA ARG A 242 23.25 16.16 11.21
C ARG A 242 22.90 15.07 12.20
N LEU A 243 23.94 14.44 12.71
CA LEU A 243 23.86 13.41 13.73
C LEU A 243 24.40 13.95 15.06
N ASP A 244 23.82 13.50 16.17
CA ASP A 244 24.27 13.81 17.53
C ASP A 244 25.70 13.32 17.84
N THR A 245 26.24 12.41 17.02
CA THR A 245 27.66 12.01 16.99
C THR A 245 28.60 13.15 16.57
N GLY A 246 28.06 14.23 16.02
CA GLY A 246 28.79 15.38 15.47
C GLY A 246 29.13 15.24 13.99
N TYR A 247 28.69 14.16 13.33
CA TYR A 247 28.80 14.00 11.88
C TYR A 247 27.76 14.86 11.14
N GLU A 248 28.15 15.43 10.01
CA GLU A 248 27.28 16.23 9.13
C GLU A 248 27.44 15.71 7.69
N GLU A 249 26.40 15.09 7.16
CA GLU A 249 26.31 14.73 5.74
C GLU A 249 25.77 15.94 4.96
N ARG A 250 26.60 16.55 4.12
CA ARG A 250 26.17 17.70 3.32
C ARG A 250 25.48 17.24 2.06
N LEU A 251 24.30 17.81 1.80
CA LEU A 251 23.51 17.50 0.63
C LEU A 251 23.73 18.55 -0.47
N PRO A 252 23.49 18.21 -1.74
CA PRO A 252 23.53 19.18 -2.84
C PRO A 252 22.56 20.34 -2.62
N THR A 253 22.92 21.53 -3.08
CA THR A 253 22.04 22.71 -3.03
C THR A 253 21.19 22.89 -4.29
N GLU A 254 21.57 22.22 -5.37
CA GLU A 254 20.83 22.20 -6.64
C GLU A 254 19.63 21.25 -6.52
N GLY A 255 18.46 21.68 -7.00
CA GLY A 255 17.19 20.99 -6.75
C GLY A 255 17.16 19.53 -7.21
N GLU A 256 17.55 19.26 -8.46
CA GLU A 256 17.54 17.90 -9.03
C GLU A 256 18.58 16.99 -8.35
N ALA A 257 19.80 17.48 -8.13
CA ALA A 257 20.84 16.72 -7.44
C ALA A 257 20.48 16.44 -5.96
N LEU A 258 19.78 17.37 -5.31
CA LEU A 258 19.26 17.18 -3.95
C LEU A 258 18.19 16.09 -3.93
N GLU A 259 17.25 16.11 -4.88
CA GLU A 259 16.21 15.09 -5.01
C GLU A 259 16.79 13.69 -5.23
N GLU A 260 17.74 13.55 -6.15
CA GLU A 260 18.43 12.29 -6.44
C GLU A 260 19.12 11.77 -5.17
N LYS A 261 19.97 12.60 -4.54
CA LYS A 261 20.71 12.20 -3.33
C LYS A 261 19.80 11.83 -2.16
N VAL A 262 18.72 12.60 -1.93
CA VAL A 262 17.75 12.31 -0.85
C VAL A 262 16.99 11.03 -1.12
N THR A 263 16.59 10.78 -2.37
CA THR A 263 15.87 9.57 -2.76
C THR A 263 16.76 8.33 -2.59
N GLU A 264 17.98 8.35 -3.13
CA GLU A 264 18.95 7.25 -3.01
C GLU A 264 19.26 6.93 -1.54
N MET A 265 19.54 7.96 -0.74
CA MET A 265 19.84 7.82 0.68
C MET A 265 18.64 7.27 1.45
N PHE A 266 17.43 7.79 1.19
CA PHE A 266 16.21 7.32 1.85
C PHE A 266 15.93 5.85 1.53
N GLN A 267 15.96 5.48 0.25
CA GLN A 267 15.72 4.10 -0.19
C GLN A 267 16.75 3.13 0.39
N THR A 268 18.02 3.54 0.43
CA THR A 268 19.11 2.75 1.03
C THR A 268 18.88 2.54 2.51
N TRP A 269 18.65 3.61 3.27
CA TRP A 269 18.46 3.52 4.72
C TRP A 269 17.22 2.72 5.10
N PHE A 270 16.12 2.95 4.39
CA PHE A 270 14.90 2.19 4.58
C PHE A 270 15.13 0.68 4.38
N PHE A 271 15.78 0.30 3.28
CA PHE A 271 16.06 -1.10 2.97
C PHE A 271 17.04 -1.73 3.97
N LEU A 272 18.08 -1.00 4.40
CA LEU A 272 19.00 -1.52 5.41
C LEU A 272 18.33 -1.65 6.80
N ASP A 273 17.34 -0.82 7.12
CA ASP A 273 16.52 -1.02 8.32
C ASP A 273 15.66 -2.30 8.22
N THR A 274 15.10 -2.65 7.04
CA THR A 274 14.35 -3.92 6.90
C THR A 274 15.25 -5.13 7.13
N LEU A 275 16.51 -5.08 6.68
CA LEU A 275 17.50 -6.12 6.95
C LEU A 275 17.97 -6.14 8.41
N ALA A 276 18.12 -4.97 9.05
CA ALA A 276 18.57 -4.88 10.43
C ALA A 276 17.54 -5.43 11.44
N ARG A 277 16.24 -5.45 11.09
CA ARG A 277 15.18 -6.04 11.93
C ARG A 277 14.91 -7.53 11.67
N THR A 278 15.77 -8.23 10.93
CA THR A 278 15.60 -9.66 10.58
C THR A 278 15.51 -10.57 11.82
N GLU A 279 16.23 -10.23 12.89
CA GLU A 279 16.20 -10.93 14.20
C GLU A 279 15.34 -10.17 15.25
N GLY A 280 14.45 -9.30 14.76
CA GLY A 280 13.63 -8.40 15.56
C GLY A 280 12.37 -9.05 16.16
N TYR A 281 11.31 -8.25 16.36
CA TYR A 281 10.05 -8.72 16.96
C TYR A 281 9.39 -9.86 16.18
N VAL A 282 9.60 -9.91 14.87
CA VAL A 282 9.13 -10.98 13.99
C VAL A 282 10.34 -11.51 13.24
N PRO A 283 11.01 -12.56 13.77
CA PRO A 283 12.13 -13.19 13.11
C PRO A 283 11.71 -13.69 11.71
N SER A 284 12.56 -13.42 10.71
CA SER A 284 12.24 -13.73 9.31
C SER A 284 13.50 -14.12 8.54
N ASP A 285 13.50 -15.28 7.88
CA ASP A 285 14.55 -15.64 6.93
C ASP A 285 14.27 -14.95 5.59
N ARG A 286 15.08 -13.94 5.26
CA ARG A 286 14.84 -12.98 4.16
C ARG A 286 15.60 -13.33 2.89
N TYR A 287 14.89 -13.41 1.77
CA TYR A 287 15.50 -13.57 0.43
C TYR A 287 16.51 -12.47 0.12
N GLU A 288 16.17 -11.21 0.43
CA GLU A 288 17.02 -10.06 0.11
C GLU A 288 18.33 -10.06 0.91
N TYR A 289 18.33 -10.59 2.14
CA TYR A 289 19.56 -10.72 2.93
C TYR A 289 20.53 -11.72 2.28
N GLU A 290 20.04 -12.86 1.78
CA GLU A 290 20.88 -13.82 1.06
C GLU A 290 21.46 -13.23 -0.23
N ALA A 291 20.69 -12.38 -0.91
CA ALA A 291 21.09 -11.76 -2.16
C ALA A 291 22.16 -10.67 -1.99
N VAL A 292 22.00 -9.76 -1.01
CA VAL A 292 22.87 -8.59 -0.85
C VAL A 292 23.89 -8.71 0.29
N GLY A 293 23.63 -9.58 1.28
CA GLY A 293 24.42 -9.69 2.51
C GLY A 293 25.94 -9.86 2.30
N PRO A 294 26.42 -10.64 1.31
CA PRO A 294 27.86 -10.78 1.03
C PRO A 294 28.56 -9.48 0.60
N GLU A 295 27.82 -8.48 0.13
CA GLU A 295 28.35 -7.19 -0.35
C GLU A 295 28.32 -6.11 0.74
N LEU A 296 27.61 -6.34 1.85
CA LEU A 296 27.50 -5.38 2.93
C LEU A 296 28.76 -5.37 3.83
N PRO A 297 29.23 -4.20 4.29
CA PRO A 297 30.41 -4.08 5.14
C PRO A 297 30.15 -4.54 6.59
N PHE A 298 28.90 -4.80 6.95
CA PHE A 298 28.45 -5.21 8.26
C PHE A 298 27.41 -6.33 8.17
N TYR A 299 27.18 -7.03 9.28
CA TYR A 299 26.04 -7.90 9.45
C TYR A 299 24.84 -7.08 9.96
N PRO A 300 23.75 -6.89 9.18
CA PRO A 300 22.67 -5.97 9.53
C PRO A 300 22.04 -6.21 10.92
N PRO A 301 21.80 -7.45 11.37
CA PRO A 301 21.24 -7.69 12.71
C PRO A 301 22.11 -7.17 13.86
N ASN A 302 23.44 -7.00 13.69
CA ASN A 302 24.28 -6.36 14.72
C ASN A 302 23.98 -4.86 14.92
N LEU A 303 23.13 -4.27 14.09
CA LEU A 303 22.73 -2.87 14.15
C LEU A 303 21.40 -2.67 14.88
N SER A 304 20.61 -3.72 15.15
CA SER A 304 19.27 -3.64 15.73
C SER A 304 19.22 -2.82 17.03
N ASP A 305 20.16 -3.06 17.93
CA ASP A 305 20.26 -2.44 19.26
C ASP A 305 21.04 -1.11 19.27
N ARG A 306 21.62 -0.67 18.15
CA ARG A 306 22.39 0.57 18.09
C ARG A 306 21.47 1.79 18.02
N SER A 307 21.96 2.95 18.45
CA SER A 307 21.25 4.22 18.27
C SER A 307 21.07 4.56 16.79
N MET A 308 20.06 5.38 16.44
CA MET A 308 19.80 5.75 15.05
C MET A 308 21.03 6.36 14.38
N SER A 309 21.69 7.33 15.02
CA SER A 309 22.90 7.96 14.49
C SER A 309 24.03 6.95 14.24
N GLU A 310 24.25 5.99 15.14
CA GLU A 310 25.27 4.95 14.94
C GLU A 310 24.93 4.01 13.77
N ARG A 311 23.64 3.69 13.57
CA ARG A 311 23.20 2.90 12.39
C ARG A 311 23.37 3.68 11.09
N LEU A 312 22.95 4.94 11.05
CA LEU A 312 23.06 5.78 9.86
C LEU A 312 24.51 6.01 9.44
N MET A 313 25.45 6.08 10.40
CA MET A 313 26.89 6.13 10.10
C MET A 313 27.38 4.88 9.34
N GLU A 314 26.88 3.70 9.70
CA GLU A 314 27.22 2.45 8.99
C GLU A 314 26.52 2.40 7.63
N TYR A 315 25.26 2.86 7.54
CA TYR A 315 24.51 2.88 6.29
C TYR A 315 25.11 3.82 5.24
N LEU A 316 25.79 4.90 5.67
CA LEU A 316 26.52 5.80 4.77
C LEU A 316 27.72 5.15 4.08
N GLU A 317 28.20 3.98 4.55
CA GLU A 317 29.27 3.22 3.89
C GLU A 317 28.75 2.32 2.74
N VAL A 318 27.44 2.23 2.54
CA VAL A 318 26.80 1.41 1.51
C VAL A 318 26.39 2.30 0.33
N ASP A 319 26.91 1.98 -0.86
CA ASP A 319 26.53 2.65 -2.10
C ASP A 319 25.10 2.25 -2.52
N PHE A 320 24.35 3.19 -3.08
CA PHE A 320 22.98 2.95 -3.53
C PHE A 320 22.90 1.81 -4.56
N GLU A 321 23.88 1.72 -5.46
CA GLU A 321 23.96 0.70 -6.50
C GLU A 321 24.02 -0.74 -5.95
N THR A 322 24.52 -0.94 -4.73
CA THR A 322 24.56 -2.25 -4.07
C THR A 322 23.15 -2.72 -3.69
N VAL A 323 22.29 -1.81 -3.25
CA VAL A 323 20.93 -2.16 -2.77
C VAL A 323 19.86 -2.00 -3.85
N ALA A 324 20.07 -1.13 -4.85
CA ALA A 324 19.09 -0.75 -5.87
C ALA A 324 18.39 -1.94 -6.58
N PRO A 325 19.08 -3.04 -6.93
CA PRO A 325 18.44 -4.22 -7.54
C PRO A 325 17.44 -4.95 -6.65
N HIS A 326 17.53 -4.75 -5.33
CA HIS A 326 16.75 -5.47 -4.31
C HIS A 326 15.67 -4.60 -3.68
N LEU A 327 15.61 -3.33 -4.07
CA LEU A 327 14.61 -2.39 -3.58
C LEU A 327 13.22 -2.78 -4.07
N PRO A 328 12.19 -2.61 -3.22
CA PRO A 328 10.81 -2.72 -3.68
C PRO A 328 10.52 -1.62 -4.70
N SER A 329 9.60 -1.88 -5.63
CA SER A 329 9.11 -0.84 -6.54
C SER A 329 8.17 0.09 -5.77
N TRP A 330 8.51 1.38 -5.66
CA TRP A 330 7.66 2.31 -4.91
C TRP A 330 6.26 2.40 -5.53
N PRO A 331 5.20 2.49 -4.70
CA PRO A 331 3.83 2.56 -5.18
C PRO A 331 3.51 3.93 -5.78
N THR A 332 4.12 4.99 -5.22
CA THR A 332 3.84 6.39 -5.55
C THR A 332 5.14 7.21 -5.49
N GLU A 333 5.42 7.96 -6.55
CA GLU A 333 6.40 9.05 -6.59
C GLU A 333 5.69 10.36 -6.89
N ALA A 334 5.88 11.37 -6.04
CA ALA A 334 5.15 12.63 -6.14
C ALA A 334 5.99 13.74 -6.76
N VAL A 335 5.33 14.61 -7.52
CA VAL A 335 5.88 15.88 -8.01
C VAL A 335 4.98 17.00 -7.50
N LEU A 336 5.50 17.85 -6.63
CA LEU A 336 4.76 18.96 -6.04
C LEU A 336 5.17 20.30 -6.66
N ARG A 337 4.22 21.22 -6.71
CA ARG A 337 4.51 22.63 -6.99
C ARG A 337 5.08 23.30 -5.75
N PRO A 338 6.03 24.26 -5.87
CA PRO A 338 6.60 24.96 -4.71
C PRO A 338 5.68 26.08 -4.19
N VAL A 339 4.40 25.77 -3.92
CA VAL A 339 3.37 26.72 -3.45
C VAL A 339 2.81 26.27 -2.09
N PRO A 340 2.29 27.18 -1.24
CA PRO A 340 1.80 26.83 0.10
C PRO A 340 0.70 25.75 0.11
N ALA A 341 -0.17 25.72 -0.90
CA ALA A 341 -1.26 24.75 -1.02
C ALA A 341 -0.77 23.29 -1.09
N SER A 342 0.44 23.04 -1.60
CA SER A 342 1.00 21.68 -1.65
C SER A 342 1.39 21.12 -0.27
N ALA A 343 1.45 21.96 0.77
CA ALA A 343 1.81 21.54 2.13
C ALA A 343 0.81 20.54 2.72
N GLU A 344 -0.47 20.64 2.35
CA GLU A 344 -1.53 19.75 2.84
C GLU A 344 -1.36 18.31 2.32
N LEU A 345 -0.62 18.10 1.22
CA LEU A 345 -0.32 16.76 0.69
C LEU A 345 0.80 16.04 1.47
N ILE A 346 1.64 16.76 2.23
CA ILE A 346 2.83 16.19 2.87
C ILE A 346 2.51 15.04 3.83
N PRO A 347 1.54 15.15 4.77
CA PRO A 347 1.23 14.06 5.69
C PRO A 347 0.84 12.77 4.96
N HIS A 348 0.06 12.90 3.88
CA HIS A 348 -0.41 11.77 3.08
C HIS A 348 0.75 11.10 2.33
N LEU A 349 1.62 11.90 1.70
CA LEU A 349 2.80 11.39 0.98
C LEU A 349 3.84 10.78 1.92
N ALA A 350 4.02 11.36 3.10
CA ALA A 350 4.90 10.84 4.13
C ALA A 350 4.37 9.50 4.68
N HIS A 351 3.06 9.33 4.85
CA HIS A 351 2.46 8.07 5.30
C HIS A 351 2.80 6.90 4.37
N VAL A 352 2.70 7.10 3.05
CA VAL A 352 3.03 6.08 2.04
C VAL A 352 4.53 6.07 1.66
N LEU A 353 5.36 6.85 2.35
CA LEU A 353 6.80 6.99 2.11
C LEU A 353 7.14 7.36 0.64
N ALA A 354 6.32 8.22 0.02
CA ALA A 354 6.54 8.69 -1.35
C ALA A 354 7.73 9.66 -1.42
N PRO A 355 8.71 9.42 -2.31
CA PRO A 355 9.70 10.43 -2.69
C PRO A 355 9.01 11.65 -3.31
N ILE A 356 9.51 12.84 -3.00
CA ILE A 356 8.93 14.11 -3.45
C ILE A 356 9.94 14.86 -4.31
N ARG A 357 9.61 15.02 -5.59
CA ARG A 357 10.25 15.96 -6.51
C ARG A 357 9.47 17.28 -6.52
N VAL A 358 10.13 18.36 -6.92
CA VAL A 358 9.47 19.66 -7.03
C VAL A 358 9.69 20.26 -8.41
N ARG A 359 8.60 20.54 -9.12
CA ARG A 359 8.58 21.13 -10.48
C ARG A 359 7.52 22.24 -10.54
N GLY A 360 7.56 23.05 -11.58
CA GLY A 360 6.62 24.16 -11.80
C GLY A 360 7.02 25.46 -11.10
N ASP A 361 6.28 26.52 -11.42
CA ASP A 361 6.55 27.88 -10.97
C ASP A 361 5.94 28.20 -9.59
N SER A 362 6.72 28.86 -8.73
CA SER A 362 6.31 29.35 -7.40
C SER A 362 5.41 30.59 -7.47
N ASP A 363 5.46 31.35 -8.56
CA ASP A 363 4.76 32.65 -8.67
C ASP A 363 3.34 32.54 -9.26
N THR A 364 2.97 31.36 -9.77
CA THR A 364 1.75 31.20 -10.56
C THR A 364 0.58 30.69 -9.71
N CYS A 365 -0.23 31.60 -9.15
CA CYS A 365 -1.54 31.28 -8.55
C CYS A 365 -2.63 30.98 -9.61
N VAL A 366 -2.32 30.21 -10.66
CA VAL A 366 -3.36 29.74 -11.59
C VAL A 366 -4.13 28.65 -10.86
N SER A 367 -5.40 28.93 -10.58
CA SER A 367 -6.32 28.07 -9.81
C SER A 367 -6.55 26.70 -10.46
N ASP A 368 -6.36 26.60 -11.77
CA ASP A 368 -6.73 25.41 -12.56
C ASP A 368 -5.60 24.39 -12.72
N VAL A 369 -4.37 24.71 -12.26
CA VAL A 369 -3.22 23.81 -12.35
C VAL A 369 -3.08 23.01 -11.06
N PRO A 370 -2.99 21.67 -11.12
CA PRO A 370 -2.90 20.83 -9.92
C PRO A 370 -1.66 21.17 -9.08
N VAL A 371 -1.83 21.20 -7.76
CA VAL A 371 -0.75 21.49 -6.79
C VAL A 371 0.27 20.36 -6.66
N GLY A 372 -0.10 19.16 -7.10
CA GLY A 372 0.75 17.98 -7.12
C GLY A 372 0.24 16.92 -8.09
N ILE A 373 1.16 16.13 -8.61
CA ILE A 373 0.89 14.96 -9.43
C ILE A 373 1.73 13.78 -8.92
N ALA A 374 1.40 12.57 -9.34
CA ALA A 374 2.17 11.38 -9.01
C ALA A 374 2.28 10.39 -10.18
N THR A 375 3.28 9.53 -10.12
CA THR A 375 3.42 8.33 -10.96
C THR A 375 3.52 7.09 -10.08
N SER A 376 3.31 5.91 -10.67
CA SER A 376 3.49 4.63 -9.98
C SER A 376 4.63 3.83 -10.63
N PRO A 377 5.85 3.86 -10.07
CA PRO A 377 6.99 3.10 -10.58
C PRO A 377 6.70 1.61 -10.76
N GLN A 378 5.98 1.00 -9.83
CA GLN A 378 5.59 -0.42 -9.91
C GLN A 378 4.71 -0.74 -11.14
N ALA A 379 3.85 0.20 -11.58
CA ALA A 379 3.06 0.06 -12.80
C ALA A 379 3.87 0.32 -14.09
N MET A 380 5.01 1.01 -14.01
CA MET A 380 5.86 1.31 -15.17
C MET A 380 7.00 0.30 -15.37
N THR A 381 7.26 -0.56 -14.40
CA THR A 381 8.35 -1.54 -14.45
C THR A 381 8.07 -2.62 -15.50
N THR A 382 9.08 -2.95 -16.31
CA THR A 382 9.00 -4.07 -17.26
C THR A 382 8.77 -5.38 -16.51
N LEU A 383 7.73 -6.11 -16.89
CA LEU A 383 7.41 -7.39 -16.26
C LEU A 383 8.27 -8.52 -16.84
N PHE A 384 8.62 -9.50 -16.01
CA PHE A 384 9.29 -10.72 -16.46
C PHE A 384 8.54 -11.39 -17.61
N GLY A 385 9.26 -11.78 -18.66
CA GLY A 385 8.71 -12.46 -19.83
C GLY A 385 8.04 -11.56 -20.89
N SER A 386 7.99 -10.24 -20.70
CA SER A 386 7.58 -9.29 -21.76
C SER A 386 8.62 -9.25 -22.90
N GLY A 387 8.15 -9.33 -24.16
CA GLY A 387 9.01 -9.23 -25.35
C GLY A 387 9.53 -7.82 -25.62
N PRO A 388 10.53 -7.64 -26.52
CA PRO A 388 11.17 -6.35 -26.81
C PRO A 388 10.26 -5.28 -27.45
N SER A 389 8.99 -5.60 -27.73
CA SER A 389 8.00 -4.66 -28.26
C SER A 389 7.42 -3.71 -27.20
N ASP A 390 7.64 -3.95 -25.91
CA ASP A 390 7.07 -3.16 -24.80
C ASP A 390 7.80 -1.83 -24.54
N THR A 391 8.85 -1.51 -25.30
CA THR A 391 9.60 -0.25 -25.16
C THR A 391 9.71 0.47 -26.49
N ALA A 392 8.96 1.55 -26.66
CA ALA A 392 9.33 2.58 -27.61
C ALA A 392 10.63 3.25 -27.11
N HIS A 393 11.70 3.03 -27.86
CA HIS A 393 13.01 3.70 -27.85
C HIS A 393 14.05 3.37 -26.76
N GLY A 394 14.97 2.46 -27.09
CA GLY A 394 16.30 2.35 -26.47
C GLY A 394 17.05 1.10 -26.97
N GLU A 395 18.13 1.28 -27.73
CA GLU A 395 18.95 0.21 -28.31
C GLU A 395 19.72 -0.54 -27.19
N TRP A 396 19.53 -1.87 -27.13
CA TRP A 396 20.03 -2.77 -26.09
C TRP A 396 21.50 -3.19 -26.33
N ASP A 397 22.40 -2.91 -25.39
CA ASP A 397 23.71 -3.57 -25.27
C ASP A 397 23.73 -4.40 -23.97
N GLY A 398 23.76 -5.72 -24.11
CA GLY A 398 23.38 -6.70 -23.10
C GLY A 398 24.42 -6.97 -22.02
N THR A 399 24.81 -5.98 -21.22
CA THR A 399 25.64 -6.22 -20.03
C THR A 399 25.32 -5.26 -18.86
N THR A 400 24.13 -5.38 -18.26
CA THR A 400 23.85 -4.81 -16.91
C THR A 400 22.74 -5.62 -16.22
N PRO A 401 22.90 -6.05 -14.96
CA PRO A 401 21.82 -6.64 -14.17
C PRO A 401 20.73 -5.60 -13.88
N SER A 402 19.49 -6.07 -13.75
CA SER A 402 18.29 -5.30 -13.42
C SER A 402 18.50 -4.43 -12.18
N GLY A 403 18.81 -3.16 -12.41
CA GLY A 403 18.87 -2.10 -11.43
C GLY A 403 18.41 -0.85 -12.17
N SER A 404 17.37 -0.21 -11.65
CA SER A 404 16.67 0.93 -12.24
C SER A 404 17.63 2.02 -12.76
N ARG A 405 18.04 1.91 -14.02
CA ARG A 405 18.57 3.02 -14.81
C ARG A 405 18.08 2.87 -16.24
N SER A 406 17.29 3.86 -16.64
CA SER A 406 16.84 4.15 -18.01
C SER A 406 15.50 3.54 -18.44
N ALA A 407 14.42 3.89 -17.74
CA ALA A 407 13.31 4.49 -18.48
C ALA A 407 13.70 5.95 -18.75
N THR A 408 13.52 6.41 -19.98
CA THR A 408 13.87 7.75 -20.51
C THR A 408 13.73 8.90 -19.51
N ASN A 409 14.62 9.89 -19.63
CA ASN A 409 14.74 11.21 -18.99
C ASN A 409 13.46 12.09 -18.97
N TRP A 410 12.29 11.48 -18.80
CA TRP A 410 10.96 12.06 -18.85
C TRP A 410 10.49 12.29 -17.42
N GLU A 411 10.49 13.55 -17.02
CA GLU A 411 9.95 13.97 -15.73
C GLU A 411 8.60 14.66 -15.95
N PRO A 412 7.50 14.15 -15.38
CA PRO A 412 6.21 14.79 -15.53
C PRO A 412 6.20 16.12 -14.76
N THR A 413 5.53 17.12 -15.32
CA THR A 413 5.31 18.43 -14.71
C THR A 413 3.81 18.65 -14.49
N SER A 414 3.46 19.33 -13.40
CA SER A 414 2.08 19.73 -13.09
C SER A 414 1.46 20.65 -14.14
N ASP A 415 2.30 21.37 -14.89
CA ASP A 415 1.87 22.43 -15.81
C ASP A 415 1.45 21.91 -17.19
N ALA A 416 1.47 20.59 -17.41
CA ALA A 416 1.12 19.98 -18.68
C ALA A 416 -0.40 19.81 -18.82
N GLU A 417 -0.98 20.37 -19.88
CA GLU A 417 -2.40 20.23 -20.22
C GLU A 417 -2.60 19.56 -21.60
N PRO A 418 -3.28 18.40 -21.68
CA PRO A 418 -3.72 17.58 -20.55
C PRO A 418 -2.52 16.95 -19.81
N ALA A 419 -2.75 16.45 -18.59
CA ALA A 419 -1.74 15.71 -17.86
C ALA A 419 -1.15 14.58 -18.74
N PRO A 420 0.13 14.20 -18.58
CA PRO A 420 0.70 13.12 -19.37
C PRO A 420 0.03 11.76 -19.08
N ALA A 421 0.08 10.84 -20.04
CA ALA A 421 -0.36 9.47 -19.80
C ALA A 421 0.48 8.82 -18.68
N GLY A 422 -0.16 7.98 -17.85
CA GLY A 422 0.44 7.32 -16.70
C GLY A 422 0.55 8.20 -15.43
N VAL A 423 0.15 9.47 -15.50
CA VAL A 423 0.20 10.41 -14.37
C VAL A 423 -1.13 10.46 -13.64
N SER A 424 -1.06 10.60 -12.32
CA SER A 424 -2.18 10.90 -11.45
C SER A 424 -2.15 12.34 -10.98
N VAL A 425 -3.29 13.04 -10.99
CA VAL A 425 -3.46 14.32 -10.31
C VAL A 425 -3.74 14.06 -8.83
N LEU A 426 -2.92 14.61 -7.93
CA LEU A 426 -3.11 14.48 -6.49
C LEU A 426 -4.08 15.53 -5.96
N SER A 427 -4.93 15.13 -5.01
CA SER A 427 -5.84 16.01 -4.29
C SER A 427 -5.85 15.64 -2.81
N THR A 428 -5.76 16.64 -1.93
CA THR A 428 -5.94 16.43 -0.48
C THR A 428 -7.30 15.79 -0.21
N GLN A 429 -8.36 16.26 -0.89
CA GLN A 429 -9.70 15.73 -0.73
C GLN A 429 -9.79 14.23 -1.07
N ALA A 430 -9.04 13.75 -2.07
CA ALA A 430 -9.00 12.32 -2.42
C ALA A 430 -8.49 11.46 -1.26
N TYR A 431 -7.40 11.89 -0.61
CA TYR A 431 -6.87 11.20 0.58
C TYR A 431 -7.86 11.26 1.76
N GLU A 432 -8.53 12.40 1.93
CA GLU A 432 -9.50 12.60 3.01
C GLU A 432 -10.77 11.77 2.86
N ASN A 433 -11.30 11.70 1.63
CA ASN A 433 -12.38 10.81 1.27
C ASN A 433 -12.00 9.36 1.57
N ARG A 434 -10.75 8.97 1.25
CA ARG A 434 -10.26 7.62 1.51
C ARG A 434 -10.15 7.29 3.01
N ILE A 435 -9.65 8.22 3.83
CA ILE A 435 -9.52 8.03 5.28
C ILE A 435 -10.89 7.84 5.95
N ARG A 436 -11.93 8.50 5.44
CA ARG A 436 -13.29 8.40 6.00
C ARG A 436 -14.02 7.12 5.57
N ARG A 437 -13.53 6.43 4.55
CA ARG A 437 -14.15 5.24 3.96
C ARG A 437 -13.67 3.96 4.63
N GLN A 438 -14.62 3.06 4.86
CA GLN A 438 -14.31 1.65 5.08
C GLN A 438 -14.16 0.97 3.72
N ILE A 439 -13.13 0.15 3.58
CA ILE A 439 -12.86 -0.55 2.32
C ILE A 439 -13.71 -1.81 2.26
N SER A 440 -14.24 -2.09 1.08
CA SER A 440 -15.02 -3.30 0.83
C SER A 440 -14.13 -4.54 0.84
N GLU A 441 -14.65 -5.63 1.41
CA GLU A 441 -14.00 -6.93 1.34
C GLU A 441 -14.28 -7.59 -0.01
N ARG A 442 -13.37 -8.42 -0.49
CA ARG A 442 -13.57 -9.17 -1.72
C ARG A 442 -14.86 -10.00 -1.64
N GLY A 443 -15.74 -9.80 -2.61
CA GLY A 443 -17.06 -10.45 -2.68
C GLY A 443 -18.21 -9.61 -2.15
N THR A 444 -17.95 -8.42 -1.60
CA THR A 444 -18.98 -7.45 -1.21
C THR A 444 -19.00 -6.21 -2.12
N VAL A 445 -18.16 -6.18 -3.16
CA VAL A 445 -18.00 -4.99 -4.01
C VAL A 445 -19.23 -4.78 -4.89
N ASP A 446 -19.78 -3.57 -4.89
CA ASP A 446 -20.93 -3.18 -5.70
C ASP A 446 -20.51 -2.33 -6.92
N VAL A 447 -20.84 -2.80 -8.13
CA VAL A 447 -20.33 -2.21 -9.39
C VAL A 447 -21.47 -1.80 -10.34
N ALA A 448 -21.45 -0.56 -10.84
CA ALA A 448 -22.37 -0.12 -11.89
C ALA A 448 -21.66 0.24 -13.19
N PHE A 449 -22.22 -0.19 -14.32
CA PHE A 449 -21.75 0.14 -15.65
C PHE A 449 -22.79 0.96 -16.40
N LEU A 450 -22.36 2.05 -17.02
CA LEU A 450 -23.18 2.97 -17.78
C LEU A 450 -22.73 2.97 -19.25
N PHE A 451 -23.62 2.59 -20.17
CA PHE A 451 -23.34 2.60 -21.61
C PHE A 451 -24.53 3.14 -22.40
N ASP A 452 -24.28 4.01 -23.37
CA ASP A 452 -25.34 4.42 -24.30
C ASP A 452 -25.65 3.36 -25.35
N ASP A 453 -24.63 2.61 -25.78
CA ASP A 453 -24.75 1.59 -26.82
C ASP A 453 -25.24 0.25 -26.23
N PRO A 454 -26.43 -0.25 -26.64
CA PRO A 454 -26.96 -1.52 -26.17
C PRO A 454 -26.10 -2.72 -26.56
N GLU A 455 -25.40 -2.69 -27.71
CA GLU A 455 -24.54 -3.79 -28.15
C GLU A 455 -23.30 -3.88 -27.26
N ARG A 456 -22.65 -2.75 -26.99
CA ARG A 456 -21.53 -2.67 -26.04
C ARG A 456 -21.94 -3.08 -24.63
N ALA A 457 -23.10 -2.61 -24.15
CA ALA A 457 -23.63 -3.00 -22.86
C ALA A 457 -23.85 -4.52 -22.76
N GLN A 458 -24.39 -5.13 -23.82
CA GLN A 458 -24.60 -6.57 -23.88
C GLN A 458 -23.29 -7.35 -23.90
N ALA A 459 -22.29 -6.90 -24.67
CA ALA A 459 -20.97 -7.53 -24.72
C ALA A 459 -20.25 -7.49 -23.36
N VAL A 460 -20.38 -6.39 -22.61
CA VAL A 460 -19.84 -6.30 -21.24
C VAL A 460 -20.57 -7.23 -20.29
N ARG A 461 -21.92 -7.32 -20.37
CA ARG A 461 -22.67 -8.32 -19.59
C ARG A 461 -22.19 -9.74 -19.86
N GLU A 462 -22.02 -10.09 -21.13
CA GLU A 462 -21.55 -11.42 -21.54
C GLU A 462 -20.13 -11.68 -21.02
N SER A 463 -19.19 -10.75 -21.17
CA SER A 463 -17.82 -10.89 -20.66
C SER A 463 -17.79 -11.03 -19.13
N LEU A 464 -18.63 -10.32 -18.37
CA LEU A 464 -18.70 -10.48 -16.90
C LEU A 464 -19.32 -11.81 -16.45
N SER A 465 -20.20 -12.40 -17.26
CA SER A 465 -20.99 -13.60 -16.89
C SER A 465 -20.40 -14.91 -17.44
N GLU A 466 -19.74 -14.87 -18.59
CA GLU A 466 -19.30 -16.02 -19.36
C GLU A 466 -17.77 -16.02 -19.55
N PRO A 467 -17.11 -17.19 -19.59
CA PRO A 467 -17.66 -18.54 -19.35
C PRO A 467 -18.03 -18.78 -17.87
N ARG A 468 -17.60 -17.88 -16.97
CA ARG A 468 -17.93 -17.89 -15.55
C ARG A 468 -18.04 -16.47 -15.03
N GLU A 469 -18.98 -16.27 -14.10
CA GLU A 469 -19.18 -15.01 -13.42
C GLU A 469 -17.89 -14.54 -12.73
N LEU A 470 -17.57 -13.26 -12.91
CA LEU A 470 -16.41 -12.62 -12.30
C LEU A 470 -16.53 -12.67 -10.78
N ASP A 471 -15.48 -13.15 -10.11
CA ASP A 471 -15.44 -13.25 -8.66
C ASP A 471 -15.11 -11.90 -7.99
N GLY A 472 -15.36 -11.79 -6.69
CA GLY A 472 -15.01 -10.63 -5.88
C GLY A 472 -16.03 -9.50 -5.92
N ILE A 473 -17.11 -9.65 -6.70
CA ILE A 473 -18.22 -8.72 -6.79
C ILE A 473 -19.41 -9.26 -5.98
N GLY A 474 -19.99 -8.42 -5.13
CA GLY A 474 -21.22 -8.71 -4.40
C GLY A 474 -22.46 -8.51 -5.28
N SER A 475 -22.54 -7.37 -5.96
CA SER A 475 -23.55 -7.12 -6.98
C SER A 475 -23.02 -6.26 -8.12
N TRP A 476 -23.59 -6.44 -9.32
CA TRP A 476 -23.29 -5.57 -10.44
C TRP A 476 -24.51 -5.29 -11.32
N GLN A 477 -24.54 -4.10 -11.93
CA GLN A 477 -25.63 -3.66 -12.80
C GLN A 477 -25.11 -2.95 -14.05
N VAL A 478 -25.83 -3.11 -15.16
CA VAL A 478 -25.51 -2.44 -16.43
C VAL A 478 -26.73 -1.66 -16.91
N THR A 479 -26.63 -0.33 -16.92
CA THR A 479 -27.67 0.59 -17.37
C THR A 479 -27.41 1.01 -18.82
N VAL A 480 -28.44 0.89 -19.66
CA VAL A 480 -28.37 1.19 -21.10
C VAL A 480 -29.07 2.50 -21.40
N SER A 481 -28.40 3.37 -22.17
CA SER A 481 -28.90 4.71 -22.55
C SER A 481 -29.42 5.50 -21.34
N PRO A 482 -28.60 5.68 -20.28
CA PRO A 482 -29.02 6.39 -19.07
C PRO A 482 -29.41 7.84 -19.37
N SER A 483 -30.42 8.36 -18.67
CA SER A 483 -30.67 9.81 -18.68
C SER A 483 -29.55 10.53 -17.94
N ARG A 484 -29.39 11.83 -18.19
CA ARG A 484 -28.43 12.68 -17.45
C ARG A 484 -28.64 12.62 -15.93
N ASP A 485 -29.92 12.63 -15.51
CA ASP A 485 -30.29 12.51 -14.10
C ASP A 485 -29.84 11.14 -13.53
N ALA A 486 -30.03 10.05 -14.28
CA ALA A 486 -29.62 8.71 -13.85
C ALA A 486 -28.10 8.56 -13.77
N VAL A 487 -27.35 9.18 -14.70
CA VAL A 487 -25.88 9.23 -14.62
C VAL A 487 -25.45 9.94 -13.34
N THR A 488 -26.02 11.12 -13.08
CA THR A 488 -25.72 11.94 -11.90
C THR A 488 -26.05 11.22 -10.60
N GLU A 489 -27.20 10.54 -10.55
CA GLU A 489 -27.63 9.71 -9.42
C GLU A 489 -26.63 8.58 -9.18
N THR A 490 -26.25 7.84 -10.23
CA THR A 490 -25.33 6.69 -10.12
C THR A 490 -23.93 7.11 -9.67
N ILE A 491 -23.36 8.16 -10.26
CA ILE A 491 -22.01 8.66 -9.87
C ILE A 491 -22.00 9.36 -8.51
N SER A 492 -23.15 9.58 -7.89
CA SER A 492 -23.27 10.17 -6.56
C SER A 492 -23.79 9.16 -5.54
N ASP A 493 -23.97 7.90 -5.94
CA ASP A 493 -24.48 6.83 -5.09
C ASP A 493 -23.37 6.28 -4.18
N PRO A 494 -23.46 6.45 -2.85
CA PRO A 494 -22.45 5.94 -1.93
C PRO A 494 -22.57 4.44 -1.64
N GLU A 495 -23.62 3.77 -2.10
CA GLU A 495 -23.75 2.30 -1.98
C GLU A 495 -22.91 1.56 -3.03
N LEU A 496 -22.44 2.26 -4.08
CA LEU A 496 -21.57 1.68 -5.10
C LEU A 496 -20.10 1.86 -4.72
N ASP A 497 -19.28 0.84 -4.97
CA ASP A 497 -17.82 0.96 -4.84
C ASP A 497 -17.19 1.45 -6.14
N ILE A 498 -17.66 0.93 -7.29
CA ILE A 498 -17.08 1.22 -8.60
C ILE A 498 -18.19 1.62 -9.58
N VAL A 499 -18.00 2.75 -10.27
CA VAL A 499 -18.83 3.15 -11.42
C VAL A 499 -18.00 3.24 -12.68
N TYR A 500 -18.44 2.58 -13.75
CA TYR A 500 -17.79 2.57 -15.05
C TYR A 500 -18.65 3.31 -16.09
N CYS A 501 -18.16 4.43 -16.58
CA CYS A 501 -18.81 5.28 -17.58
C CYS A 501 -18.20 5.04 -18.96
N GLY A 502 -18.97 4.47 -19.88
CA GLY A 502 -18.56 4.26 -21.27
C GLY A 502 -18.44 5.56 -22.08
N SER A 503 -17.69 5.52 -23.18
CA SER A 503 -17.20 6.72 -23.90
C SER A 503 -18.26 7.70 -24.43
N SER A 504 -19.50 7.25 -24.54
CA SER A 504 -20.61 8.08 -25.05
C SER A 504 -21.40 8.78 -23.93
N VAL A 505 -21.23 8.32 -22.68
CA VAL A 505 -21.96 8.83 -21.52
C VAL A 505 -21.44 10.22 -21.18
N THR A 506 -22.25 11.25 -21.40
CA THR A 506 -21.89 12.62 -21.01
C THR A 506 -22.14 12.82 -19.53
N VAL A 507 -21.07 13.01 -18.77
CA VAL A 507 -21.14 13.53 -17.40
C VAL A 507 -21.09 15.05 -17.51
N ASP A 508 -22.20 15.70 -17.17
CA ASP A 508 -22.19 17.16 -17.05
C ASP A 508 -21.42 17.54 -15.78
N ASP A 509 -20.76 18.70 -15.83
CA ASP A 509 -20.22 19.39 -14.67
C ASP A 509 -21.40 19.75 -13.75
N VAL A 510 -21.69 18.88 -12.78
CA VAL A 510 -22.62 19.19 -11.70
C VAL A 510 -21.78 20.00 -10.74
N GLY A 511 -21.65 21.29 -11.05
CA GLY A 511 -20.78 22.19 -10.29
C GLY A 511 -20.99 22.03 -8.79
N PRO A 512 -19.96 22.33 -7.98
CA PRO A 512 -19.94 22.01 -6.56
C PRO A 512 -21.24 22.54 -5.95
N ASN A 513 -22.09 21.65 -5.44
CA ASN A 513 -23.12 22.07 -4.51
C ASN A 513 -22.38 22.58 -3.29
N GLY A 514 -22.02 23.86 -3.33
CA GLY A 514 -21.20 24.58 -2.37
C GLY A 514 -21.92 24.79 -1.06
N GLU A 515 -22.14 23.69 -0.36
CA GLU A 515 -22.28 23.67 1.09
C GLU A 515 -21.11 22.84 1.61
N ASP A 516 -20.42 23.32 2.66
CA ASP A 516 -19.32 22.62 3.32
C ASP A 516 -19.73 21.17 3.66
N LEU A 517 -19.44 20.21 2.77
CA LEU A 517 -19.71 18.77 2.95
C LEU A 517 -18.68 18.11 3.86
N LEU A 518 -18.13 18.86 4.82
CA LEU A 518 -17.22 18.32 5.82
C LEU A 518 -17.96 17.51 6.92
N ASP A 519 -19.30 17.45 6.91
CA ASP A 519 -20.06 16.94 8.06
C ASP A 519 -21.23 15.96 7.79
N GLU A 520 -21.55 15.56 6.56
CA GLU A 520 -22.64 14.57 6.34
C GLU A 520 -22.33 13.55 5.21
N GLY A 521 -21.87 12.36 5.62
CA GLY A 521 -21.87 11.13 4.80
C GLY A 521 -20.81 11.04 3.72
N ILE A 522 -20.33 9.82 3.47
CA ILE A 522 -19.66 9.50 2.20
C ILE A 522 -20.72 9.67 1.12
N VAL A 523 -20.46 10.51 0.13
CA VAL A 523 -21.30 10.65 -1.06
C VAL A 523 -20.43 10.20 -2.24
N ALA A 524 -21.03 9.57 -3.25
CA ALA A 524 -20.37 8.99 -4.42
C ALA A 524 -19.64 7.63 -4.24
N PRO A 525 -19.40 6.91 -5.35
CA PRO A 525 -18.60 5.69 -5.37
C PRO A 525 -17.13 5.93 -5.02
N ASP A 526 -16.43 4.88 -4.56
CA ASP A 526 -15.02 4.98 -4.21
C ASP A 526 -14.13 5.25 -5.45
N LEU A 527 -14.39 4.51 -6.53
CA LEU A 527 -13.73 4.66 -7.83
C LEU A 527 -14.73 4.96 -8.94
N THR A 528 -14.43 5.97 -9.77
CA THR A 528 -15.14 6.19 -11.04
C THR A 528 -14.19 6.05 -12.24
N VAL A 529 -14.56 5.25 -13.23
CA VAL A 529 -13.82 5.06 -14.48
C VAL A 529 -14.55 5.77 -15.62
N PHE A 530 -13.84 6.62 -16.38
CA PHE A 530 -14.39 7.34 -17.52
C PHE A 530 -13.66 6.96 -18.81
N GLU A 531 -14.38 6.47 -19.81
CA GLU A 531 -13.87 6.25 -21.16
C GLU A 531 -14.00 7.50 -22.04
N GLY A 532 -13.09 7.66 -23.01
CA GLY A 532 -13.11 8.76 -23.97
C GLY A 532 -12.77 10.13 -23.37
N VAL A 533 -12.18 10.16 -22.17
CA VAL A 533 -11.87 11.39 -21.43
C VAL A 533 -10.37 11.56 -21.34
N LYS A 534 -9.87 12.74 -21.78
CA LYS A 534 -8.45 13.11 -21.70
C LYS A 534 -8.17 14.18 -20.65
N ASP A 535 -9.18 14.98 -20.32
CA ASP A 535 -9.09 16.02 -19.31
C ASP A 535 -9.36 15.46 -17.92
N THR A 536 -8.72 16.04 -16.90
CA THR A 536 -8.84 15.57 -15.52
C THR A 536 -10.07 16.11 -14.79
N GLY A 537 -10.76 17.10 -15.35
CA GLY A 537 -11.96 17.73 -14.77
C GLY A 537 -13.01 16.74 -14.25
N PRO A 538 -13.48 15.76 -15.05
CA PRO A 538 -14.44 14.76 -14.58
C PRO A 538 -13.95 13.90 -13.42
N GLY A 539 -12.64 13.63 -13.38
CA GLY A 539 -12.03 12.90 -12.27
C GLY A 539 -11.96 13.75 -10.99
N VAL A 540 -11.64 15.04 -11.11
CA VAL A 540 -11.64 15.99 -9.98
C VAL A 540 -13.05 16.15 -9.41
N ASP A 541 -14.06 16.31 -10.27
CA ASP A 541 -15.47 16.37 -9.86
C ASP A 541 -15.91 15.09 -9.11
N ALA A 542 -15.48 13.91 -9.56
CA ALA A 542 -15.75 12.66 -8.84
C ALA A 542 -15.14 12.65 -7.41
N ILE A 543 -13.94 13.21 -7.24
CA ILE A 543 -13.32 13.39 -5.92
C ILE A 543 -14.10 14.40 -5.08
N ASP A 544 -14.49 15.53 -5.65
CA ASP A 544 -15.21 16.59 -4.93
C ASP A 544 -16.58 16.12 -4.44
N ARG A 545 -17.20 15.15 -5.13
CA ARG A 545 -18.44 14.49 -4.69
C ARG A 545 -18.25 13.47 -3.58
N GLY A 546 -17.00 13.07 -3.31
CA GLY A 546 -16.63 12.18 -2.21
C GLY A 546 -15.89 10.91 -2.62
N GLY A 547 -15.62 10.67 -3.92
CA GLY A 547 -14.81 9.53 -4.37
C GLY A 547 -13.35 9.64 -3.95
N SER A 548 -12.62 8.52 -3.86
CA SER A 548 -11.19 8.54 -3.50
C SER A 548 -10.27 8.52 -4.71
N CYS A 549 -10.71 7.97 -5.84
CA CYS A 549 -9.94 7.98 -7.07
C CYS A 549 -10.79 7.94 -8.34
N ALA A 550 -10.17 8.31 -9.46
CA ALA A 550 -10.76 8.17 -10.79
C ALA A 550 -9.74 7.64 -11.80
N ILE A 551 -10.20 6.83 -12.76
CA ILE A 551 -9.42 6.37 -13.92
C ILE A 551 -10.00 7.00 -15.18
N LEU A 552 -9.15 7.63 -15.99
CA LEU A 552 -9.52 8.33 -17.22
C LEU A 552 -8.85 7.63 -18.40
N LEU A 553 -9.66 7.03 -19.27
CA LEU A 553 -9.20 6.29 -20.46
C LEU A 553 -9.41 7.16 -21.70
N SER A 554 -8.37 7.34 -22.51
CA SER A 554 -8.44 8.20 -23.69
C SER A 554 -9.43 7.72 -24.76
N ASP A 555 -9.68 6.42 -24.80
CA ASP A 555 -10.45 5.72 -25.81
C ASP A 555 -11.25 4.59 -25.14
N GLY A 556 -12.27 4.09 -25.84
CA GLY A 556 -13.03 2.94 -25.37
C GLY A 556 -12.19 1.66 -25.39
N VAL A 557 -12.33 0.83 -24.36
CA VAL A 557 -11.64 -0.44 -24.21
C VAL A 557 -12.55 -1.64 -24.52
N SER A 558 -11.95 -2.80 -24.76
CA SER A 558 -12.70 -4.03 -25.06
C SER A 558 -13.44 -4.53 -23.81
N PRO A 559 -14.57 -5.25 -23.96
CA PRO A 559 -15.25 -5.89 -22.84
C PRO A 559 -14.35 -6.78 -21.98
N ASP A 560 -13.41 -7.51 -22.60
CA ASP A 560 -12.48 -8.39 -21.87
C ASP A 560 -11.46 -7.60 -21.07
N SER A 561 -10.95 -6.47 -21.59
CA SER A 561 -10.12 -5.55 -20.80
C SER A 561 -10.89 -4.95 -19.63
N ILE A 562 -12.19 -4.66 -19.78
CA ILE A 562 -13.05 -4.20 -18.69
C ILE A 562 -13.19 -5.31 -17.62
N ARG A 563 -13.48 -6.55 -18.04
CA ARG A 563 -13.56 -7.70 -17.13
C ARG A 563 -12.26 -7.86 -16.35
N THR A 564 -11.12 -7.84 -17.03
CA THR A 564 -9.80 -7.97 -16.39
C THR A 564 -9.51 -6.80 -15.44
N LEU A 565 -9.81 -5.57 -15.84
CA LEU A 565 -9.64 -4.39 -14.98
C LEU A 565 -10.43 -4.53 -13.68
N ILE A 566 -11.73 -4.84 -13.78
CA ILE A 566 -12.60 -5.00 -12.61
C ILE A 566 -12.14 -6.18 -11.77
N GLY A 567 -11.78 -7.32 -12.37
CA GLY A 567 -11.28 -8.48 -11.65
C GLY A 567 -9.98 -8.24 -10.89
N LEU A 568 -9.08 -7.42 -11.44
CA LEU A 568 -7.85 -7.01 -10.75
C LEU A 568 -8.16 -6.06 -9.59
N LEU A 569 -9.09 -5.11 -9.77
CA LEU A 569 -9.52 -4.18 -8.72
C LEU A 569 -10.19 -4.91 -7.55
N THR A 570 -11.10 -5.86 -7.83
CA THR A 570 -11.76 -6.67 -6.78
C THR A 570 -10.84 -7.70 -6.13
N ALA A 571 -9.73 -8.06 -6.79
CA ALA A 571 -8.63 -8.82 -6.19
C ALA A 571 -7.67 -7.95 -5.35
N GLY A 572 -7.97 -6.66 -5.18
CA GLY A 572 -7.21 -5.72 -4.35
C GLY A 572 -6.01 -5.06 -5.02
N SER A 573 -5.88 -5.18 -6.34
CA SER A 573 -4.79 -4.53 -7.08
C SER A 573 -4.90 -3.01 -6.98
N PRO A 574 -3.78 -2.29 -6.78
CA PRO A 574 -3.76 -0.84 -6.89
C PRO A 574 -4.26 -0.37 -8.26
N ILE A 575 -5.00 0.75 -8.32
CA ILE A 575 -5.64 1.21 -9.56
C ILE A 575 -4.68 1.34 -10.75
N ALA A 576 -3.45 1.84 -10.53
CA ALA A 576 -2.48 2.01 -11.61
C ALA A 576 -1.93 0.66 -12.11
N VAL A 577 -1.75 -0.31 -11.21
CA VAL A 577 -1.34 -1.67 -11.56
C VAL A 577 -2.45 -2.39 -12.30
N ALA A 578 -3.69 -2.31 -11.80
CA ALA A 578 -4.87 -2.92 -12.42
C ALA A 578 -5.09 -2.40 -13.86
N ALA A 579 -4.98 -1.08 -14.05
CA ALA A 579 -5.08 -0.46 -15.36
C ALA A 579 -3.91 -0.83 -16.28
N ARG A 580 -2.66 -0.84 -15.78
CA ARG A 580 -1.51 -1.27 -16.59
C ARG A 580 -1.66 -2.71 -17.08
N LEU A 581 -2.04 -3.62 -16.19
CA LEU A 581 -2.13 -5.05 -16.48
C LEU A 581 -3.28 -5.37 -17.43
N SER A 582 -4.46 -4.74 -17.25
CA SER A 582 -5.64 -5.00 -18.08
C SER A 582 -5.62 -4.30 -19.45
N LEU A 583 -4.83 -3.24 -19.60
CA LEU A 583 -4.78 -2.40 -20.80
C LEU A 583 -3.44 -2.48 -21.54
N SER A 584 -2.54 -3.38 -21.13
CA SER A 584 -1.16 -3.53 -21.65
C SER A 584 -1.09 -3.75 -23.17
N SER A 585 -2.09 -4.41 -23.77
CA SER A 585 -2.13 -4.68 -25.21
C SER A 585 -2.75 -3.55 -26.05
N GLY A 586 -3.23 -2.46 -25.43
CA GLY A 586 -3.95 -1.36 -26.08
C GLY A 586 -3.11 -0.11 -26.30
N SER A 587 -3.51 0.73 -27.26
CA SER A 587 -2.95 2.08 -27.45
C SER A 587 -3.62 3.14 -26.57
N THR A 588 -4.45 2.73 -25.60
CA THR A 588 -5.24 3.62 -24.75
C THR A 588 -4.33 4.27 -23.71
N GLU A 589 -4.30 5.60 -23.71
CA GLU A 589 -3.63 6.36 -22.66
C GLU A 589 -4.51 6.39 -21.41
N VAL A 590 -3.91 6.09 -20.27
CA VAL A 590 -4.57 6.12 -18.97
C VAL A 590 -4.07 7.30 -18.16
N ARG A 591 -4.97 8.02 -17.48
CA ARG A 591 -4.65 9.04 -16.47
C ARG A 591 -5.45 8.76 -15.21
N TYR A 592 -5.05 9.35 -14.10
CA TYR A 592 -5.69 9.12 -12.81
C TYR A 592 -5.95 10.45 -12.08
N VAL A 593 -6.89 10.43 -11.14
CA VAL A 593 -7.05 11.46 -10.11
C VAL A 593 -7.11 10.74 -8.76
N GLY A 594 -6.35 11.21 -7.77
CA GLY A 594 -6.13 10.53 -6.48
C GLY A 594 -4.75 9.87 -6.38
N ASP A 595 -4.52 9.05 -5.35
CA ASP A 595 -3.27 8.28 -5.24
C ASP A 595 -3.30 7.08 -6.21
N PRO A 596 -2.31 6.91 -7.12
CA PRO A 596 -2.27 5.76 -8.01
C PRO A 596 -2.10 4.40 -7.30
N ALA A 597 -1.69 4.43 -6.03
CA ALA A 597 -1.56 3.26 -5.16
C ALA A 597 -2.85 2.86 -4.44
N THR A 598 -3.95 3.57 -4.68
CA THR A 598 -5.23 3.29 -4.03
C THR A 598 -5.76 1.91 -4.41
N THR A 599 -6.19 1.17 -3.40
CA THR A 599 -6.96 -0.07 -3.52
C THR A 599 -8.40 0.16 -3.06
N ILE A 600 -9.37 -0.38 -3.82
CA ILE A 600 -10.83 -0.30 -3.58
C ILE A 600 -11.36 -1.50 -2.80
N THR A 601 -10.61 -2.60 -2.80
CA THR A 601 -11.04 -3.86 -2.20
C THR A 601 -9.90 -4.52 -1.45
N VAL A 602 -10.14 -5.01 -0.23
CA VAL A 602 -9.17 -5.85 0.47
C VAL A 602 -9.53 -7.32 0.31
N ASP A 603 -8.52 -8.19 0.22
CA ASP A 603 -8.70 -9.63 0.17
C ASP A 603 -7.98 -10.27 1.36
N ARG A 604 -8.67 -10.37 2.49
CA ARG A 604 -8.16 -11.00 3.73
C ARG A 604 -6.88 -10.34 4.27
N GLY A 605 -6.66 -9.07 3.93
CA GLY A 605 -5.44 -8.32 4.23
C GLY A 605 -4.19 -8.81 3.49
N LEU A 606 -4.34 -9.62 2.44
CA LEU A 606 -3.24 -10.07 1.60
C LEU A 606 -2.93 -9.03 0.52
N THR A 607 -1.65 -8.94 0.17
CA THR A 607 -1.19 -8.16 -0.98
C THR A 607 -1.56 -8.85 -2.28
N THR A 608 -1.77 -8.07 -3.33
CA THR A 608 -1.88 -8.60 -4.69
C THR A 608 -0.54 -9.18 -5.15
N GLN A 609 -0.56 -10.44 -5.58
CA GLN A 609 0.59 -11.14 -6.14
C GLN A 609 0.32 -11.59 -7.58
N LEU A 610 1.29 -11.33 -8.45
CA LEU A 610 1.32 -11.74 -9.85
C LEU A 610 2.38 -12.82 -10.03
N TYR A 611 1.94 -14.02 -10.39
CA TYR A 611 2.79 -15.14 -10.73
C TYR A 611 2.97 -15.20 -12.25
N SER A 612 4.14 -14.79 -12.72
CA SER A 612 4.50 -14.87 -14.13
C SER A 612 5.10 -16.25 -14.42
N CYS A 613 4.39 -17.02 -15.25
CA CYS A 613 4.66 -18.41 -15.54
C CYS A 613 5.28 -18.54 -16.93
N GLN A 614 6.57 -18.84 -17.01
CA GLN A 614 7.28 -19.04 -18.26
C GLN A 614 7.48 -20.52 -18.55
N ALA A 615 6.90 -20.99 -19.66
CA ALA A 615 7.04 -22.38 -20.08
C ALA A 615 8.48 -22.74 -20.45
N GLN A 616 8.95 -23.88 -19.94
CA GLN A 616 10.25 -24.49 -20.19
C GLN A 616 10.07 -25.85 -20.89
N ALA A 617 11.16 -26.58 -21.11
CA ALA A 617 11.11 -27.94 -21.66
C ALA A 617 10.36 -28.91 -20.72
N ASN A 618 9.79 -29.98 -21.28
CA ASN A 618 9.14 -31.07 -20.53
C ASN A 618 7.93 -30.66 -19.66
N ASP A 619 7.12 -29.69 -20.12
CA ASP A 619 5.93 -29.19 -19.39
C ASP A 619 6.27 -28.68 -17.97
N THR A 620 7.47 -28.10 -17.81
CA THR A 620 7.89 -27.39 -16.60
C THR A 620 7.79 -25.88 -16.81
N TYR A 621 7.66 -25.15 -15.72
CA TYR A 621 7.39 -23.72 -15.70
C TYR A 621 8.32 -23.05 -14.69
N ARG A 622 9.05 -22.04 -15.16
CA ARG A 622 9.75 -21.11 -14.27
C ARG A 622 8.74 -20.07 -13.80
N VAL A 623 8.62 -19.89 -12.49
CA VAL A 623 7.65 -19.01 -11.88
C VAL A 623 8.36 -17.87 -11.16
N VAL A 624 8.02 -16.65 -11.57
CA VAL A 624 8.47 -15.42 -10.93
C VAL A 624 7.27 -14.78 -10.24
N CYS A 625 7.39 -14.53 -8.94
CA CYS A 625 6.35 -13.88 -8.15
C CYS A 625 6.71 -12.41 -7.97
N ARG A 626 5.76 -11.53 -8.29
CA ARG A 626 5.83 -10.11 -7.99
C ARG A 626 4.68 -9.72 -7.08
N SER A 627 4.98 -9.05 -5.97
CA SER A 627 3.97 -8.45 -5.10
C SER A 627 3.85 -6.95 -5.39
N PHE A 628 2.66 -6.39 -5.22
CA PHE A 628 2.39 -4.96 -5.44
C PHE A 628 2.04 -4.25 -4.15
N LEU A 629 2.56 -3.03 -4.00
CA LEU A 629 2.30 -2.18 -2.85
C LEU A 629 1.04 -1.33 -3.06
N SER A 630 0.32 -1.06 -1.98
CA SER A 630 -0.86 -0.19 -1.98
C SER A 630 -0.90 0.67 -0.71
N ASN A 631 -1.91 1.52 -0.60
CA ASN A 631 -2.19 2.23 0.66
C ASN A 631 -2.53 1.28 1.84
N GLU A 632 -3.00 0.06 1.55
CA GLU A 632 -3.26 -1.00 2.54
C GLU A 632 -2.05 -1.93 2.75
N SER A 633 -1.35 -2.27 1.66
CA SER A 633 -0.15 -3.11 1.67
C SER A 633 1.10 -2.25 1.49
N GLN A 634 1.51 -1.59 2.57
CA GLN A 634 2.59 -0.61 2.51
C GLN A 634 3.99 -1.24 2.51
N ILE A 635 4.94 -0.44 2.02
CA ILE A 635 6.35 -0.81 1.90
C ILE A 635 6.95 -1.25 3.25
N GLY A 636 7.82 -2.27 3.23
CA GLY A 636 8.46 -2.78 4.44
C GLY A 636 7.69 -3.89 5.14
N GLY A 637 6.45 -4.13 4.71
CA GLY A 637 5.76 -5.39 4.99
C GLY A 637 6.42 -6.56 4.26
N GLU A 638 6.08 -7.77 4.69
CA GLU A 638 6.68 -9.00 4.18
C GLU A 638 5.59 -9.99 3.82
N TYR A 639 5.91 -10.88 2.87
CA TYR A 639 5.08 -12.03 2.59
C TYR A 639 5.92 -13.31 2.66
N ARG A 640 5.23 -14.43 2.92
CA ARG A 640 5.79 -15.78 2.86
C ARG A 640 4.98 -16.57 1.85
N PHE A 641 5.65 -17.37 1.05
CA PHE A 641 4.97 -18.27 0.14
C PHE A 641 4.20 -19.36 0.89
N THR A 642 3.09 -19.76 0.29
CA THR A 642 2.29 -20.91 0.70
C THR A 642 2.32 -21.99 -0.38
N GLY A 643 1.77 -23.16 -0.05
CA GLY A 643 1.59 -24.26 -1.00
C GLY A 643 2.88 -24.69 -1.70
N VAL A 644 2.91 -24.55 -3.04
CA VAL A 644 3.96 -25.09 -3.93
C VAL A 644 5.35 -24.57 -3.56
N PHE A 645 5.45 -23.32 -3.11
CA PHE A 645 6.72 -22.67 -2.78
C PHE A 645 6.89 -22.40 -1.28
N SER A 646 6.21 -23.18 -0.43
CA SER A 646 6.24 -22.97 1.03
C SER A 646 7.63 -23.10 1.70
N ASP A 647 8.57 -23.78 1.04
CA ASP A 647 9.97 -23.88 1.49
C ASP A 647 10.82 -22.63 1.14
N SER A 648 10.28 -21.68 0.37
CA SER A 648 10.99 -20.46 -0.04
C SER A 648 11.05 -19.42 1.09
N SER A 649 12.16 -18.67 1.13
CA SER A 649 12.39 -17.58 2.08
C SER A 649 11.31 -16.50 1.99
N SER A 650 11.06 -15.80 3.10
CA SER A 650 10.18 -14.64 3.12
C SER A 650 10.78 -13.49 2.29
N ALA A 651 9.92 -12.68 1.68
CA ALA A 651 10.31 -11.62 0.75
C ALA A 651 9.57 -10.31 1.02
N LEU A 652 10.11 -9.20 0.53
CA LEU A 652 9.60 -7.86 0.83
C LEU A 652 8.40 -7.61 -0.07
N LEU A 653 7.37 -6.95 0.45
CA LEU A 653 6.30 -6.48 -0.41
C LEU A 653 6.87 -5.45 -1.41
N GLY A 654 6.41 -5.53 -2.66
CA GLY A 654 6.85 -4.67 -3.75
C GLY A 654 8.06 -5.18 -4.54
N THR A 655 8.61 -6.35 -4.21
CA THR A 655 9.72 -6.97 -4.96
C THR A 655 9.25 -8.02 -5.95
N GLU A 656 10.10 -8.27 -6.95
CA GLU A 656 10.00 -9.39 -7.89
C GLU A 656 11.07 -10.41 -7.51
N ILE A 657 10.65 -11.67 -7.32
CA ILE A 657 11.55 -12.76 -6.93
C ILE A 657 11.24 -14.04 -7.71
N GLU A 658 12.28 -14.83 -7.94
CA GLU A 658 12.13 -16.16 -8.52
C GLU A 658 11.58 -17.12 -7.45
N ALA A 659 10.32 -17.52 -7.60
CA ALA A 659 9.68 -18.42 -6.65
C ALA A 659 10.20 -19.86 -6.81
N GLY A 660 10.48 -20.27 -8.06
CA GLY A 660 11.09 -21.57 -8.37
C GLY A 660 10.58 -22.15 -9.70
N GLU A 661 10.79 -23.45 -9.87
CA GLU A 661 10.26 -24.22 -11.01
C GLU A 661 9.18 -25.20 -10.55
N THR A 662 8.12 -25.35 -11.35
CA THR A 662 7.04 -26.32 -11.10
C THR A 662 6.51 -26.94 -12.38
N ASP A 663 5.76 -28.03 -12.29
CA ASP A 663 5.00 -28.61 -13.39
C ASP A 663 3.58 -28.01 -13.49
N VAL A 664 2.79 -28.48 -14.46
CA VAL A 664 1.38 -28.10 -14.64
C VAL A 664 0.54 -28.32 -13.39
N SER A 665 0.83 -29.36 -12.60
CA SER A 665 0.07 -29.65 -11.38
C SER A 665 0.28 -28.56 -10.33
N GLY A 666 1.52 -28.07 -10.17
CA GLY A 666 1.78 -26.96 -9.27
C GLY A 666 1.23 -25.62 -9.79
N ILE A 667 1.17 -25.39 -11.11
CA ILE A 667 0.45 -24.22 -11.66
C ILE A 667 -1.04 -24.25 -11.28
N LEU A 668 -1.69 -25.42 -11.36
CA LEU A 668 -3.08 -25.56 -10.95
C LEU A 668 -3.24 -25.41 -9.43
N GLN A 669 -2.29 -25.91 -8.64
CA GLN A 669 -2.29 -25.70 -7.19
C GLN A 669 -2.16 -24.22 -6.83
N LEU A 670 -1.29 -23.47 -7.52
CA LEU A 670 -1.22 -22.02 -7.38
C LEU A 670 -2.56 -21.39 -7.73
N HIS A 671 -3.19 -21.74 -8.85
CA HIS A 671 -4.51 -21.21 -9.23
C HIS A 671 -5.63 -21.53 -8.22
N GLU A 672 -5.54 -22.66 -7.52
CA GLU A 672 -6.49 -23.07 -6.48
C GLU A 672 -6.34 -22.29 -5.16
N GLU A 673 -5.16 -21.75 -4.87
CA GLU A 673 -4.99 -20.81 -3.76
C GLU A 673 -5.92 -19.61 -4.01
N LYS A 674 -6.60 -19.10 -2.99
CA LYS A 674 -7.39 -17.88 -3.16
C LYS A 674 -6.41 -16.72 -3.36
N SER A 675 -6.71 -15.83 -4.32
CA SER A 675 -6.01 -14.55 -4.61
C SER A 675 -4.87 -14.48 -5.65
N PRO A 676 -4.32 -15.55 -6.25
CA PRO A 676 -3.23 -15.40 -7.21
C PRO A 676 -3.75 -14.94 -8.57
N ILE A 677 -3.01 -13.99 -9.15
CA ILE A 677 -3.13 -13.60 -10.55
C ILE A 677 -2.03 -14.34 -11.29
N LEU A 678 -2.40 -15.21 -12.24
CA LEU A 678 -1.40 -15.87 -13.08
C LEU A 678 -1.24 -15.09 -14.38
N ARG A 679 -0.01 -15.02 -14.87
CA ARG A 679 0.30 -14.44 -16.17
C ARG A 679 1.14 -15.40 -16.99
N PHE A 680 0.66 -15.70 -18.20
CA PHE A 680 1.38 -16.45 -19.21
C PHE A 680 1.65 -15.54 -20.40
N SER A 681 2.90 -15.08 -20.53
CA SER A 681 3.24 -14.01 -21.49
C SER A 681 2.33 -12.79 -21.32
N ASP A 682 1.42 -12.50 -22.25
CA ASP A 682 0.53 -11.33 -22.16
C ASP A 682 -0.89 -11.67 -21.72
N GLU A 683 -1.18 -12.95 -21.47
CA GLU A 683 -2.49 -13.40 -20.99
C GLU A 683 -2.53 -13.44 -19.46
N ILE A 684 -3.53 -12.75 -18.89
CA ILE A 684 -3.83 -12.75 -17.46
C ILE A 684 -4.94 -13.74 -17.21
N VAL A 685 -4.72 -14.62 -16.23
CA VAL A 685 -5.71 -15.58 -15.73
C VAL A 685 -6.05 -15.19 -14.31
N LEU A 686 -7.30 -14.80 -14.10
CA LEU A 686 -7.85 -14.48 -12.79
C LEU A 686 -8.25 -15.76 -12.05
N TRP A 687 -8.41 -15.65 -10.74
CA TRP A 687 -8.90 -16.77 -9.91
C TRP A 687 -10.27 -17.30 -10.36
N SER A 688 -11.13 -16.43 -10.89
CA SER A 688 -12.45 -16.82 -11.42
C SER A 688 -12.39 -17.63 -12.72
N ASP A 689 -11.27 -17.59 -13.43
CA ASP A 689 -11.16 -18.19 -14.76
C ASP A 689 -10.92 -19.69 -14.64
N ASN A 690 -11.49 -20.49 -15.54
CA ASN A 690 -11.30 -21.93 -15.50
C ASN A 690 -9.94 -22.29 -16.10
N LEU A 691 -9.01 -22.75 -15.27
CA LEU A 691 -7.72 -23.23 -15.73
C LEU A 691 -7.67 -24.76 -15.69
N SER A 692 -7.45 -25.39 -16.83
CA SER A 692 -7.25 -26.85 -16.94
C SER A 692 -5.81 -27.18 -17.32
N ALA A 693 -5.37 -28.41 -17.07
CA ALA A 693 -4.04 -28.86 -17.46
C ALA A 693 -3.79 -28.74 -18.99
N GLU A 694 -4.84 -28.89 -19.79
CA GLU A 694 -4.78 -28.71 -21.25
C GLU A 694 -4.73 -27.22 -21.61
N GLY A 695 -5.50 -26.39 -20.92
CA GLY A 695 -5.51 -24.93 -21.09
C GLY A 695 -4.16 -24.30 -20.76
N VAL A 696 -3.51 -24.71 -19.65
CA VAL A 696 -2.14 -24.26 -19.31
C VAL A 696 -1.17 -24.54 -20.46
N LYS A 697 -1.25 -25.72 -21.07
CA LYS A 697 -0.38 -26.09 -22.20
C LYS A 697 -0.74 -25.37 -23.50
N GLU A 698 -2.00 -25.04 -23.72
CA GLU A 698 -2.47 -24.31 -24.90
C GLU A 698 -2.01 -22.85 -24.85
N ILE A 699 -2.32 -22.14 -23.76
CA ILE A 699 -1.91 -20.75 -23.50
C ILE A 699 -0.39 -20.61 -23.63
N SER A 700 0.36 -21.58 -23.08
CA SER A 700 1.83 -21.60 -23.16
C SER A 700 2.38 -21.78 -24.58
N ARG A 701 1.71 -22.58 -25.42
CA ARG A 701 2.14 -22.79 -26.82
C ARG A 701 1.88 -21.56 -27.64
N ASP A 702 0.70 -20.97 -27.52
CA ASP A 702 0.31 -19.78 -28.27
C ASP A 702 1.26 -18.62 -27.97
N SER A 703 1.65 -18.49 -26.72
CA SER A 703 2.69 -17.57 -26.23
C SER A 703 4.06 -17.80 -26.88
N GLN A 704 4.52 -19.06 -27.01
CA GLN A 704 5.81 -19.38 -27.67
C GLN A 704 5.80 -19.08 -29.18
N THR A 705 4.69 -19.38 -29.87
CA THR A 705 4.56 -19.07 -31.31
C THR A 705 4.58 -17.57 -31.62
N ASN A 706 4.03 -16.73 -30.72
CA ASN A 706 4.07 -15.29 -30.88
C ASN A 706 5.51 -14.76 -30.73
N VAL A 707 6.30 -15.24 -29.77
CA VAL A 707 7.71 -14.83 -29.59
C VAL A 707 8.60 -15.26 -30.77
N ASP A 708 8.42 -16.47 -31.31
CA ASP A 708 9.18 -16.96 -32.48
C ASP A 708 8.85 -16.19 -33.77
N SER A 709 7.61 -15.68 -33.91
CA SER A 709 7.21 -14.90 -35.09
C SER A 709 7.88 -13.52 -35.17
N PHE A 710 8.28 -12.95 -34.03
CA PHE A 710 9.02 -11.69 -33.96
C PHE A 710 10.53 -11.86 -34.19
N THR A 711 11.09 -13.03 -33.91
CA THR A 711 12.51 -13.31 -34.16
C THR A 711 12.80 -13.79 -35.59
N SER A 712 11.77 -14.18 -36.36
CA SER A 712 11.94 -14.69 -37.73
C SER A 712 11.92 -13.62 -38.83
N SER A 713 11.85 -12.31 -38.52
CA SER A 713 11.78 -11.26 -39.55
C SER A 713 13.15 -10.77 -40.08
N ASP A 714 14.27 -11.27 -39.57
CA ASP A 714 15.60 -11.06 -40.17
C ASP A 714 15.94 -12.24 -41.11
N ASP A 715 15.38 -12.22 -42.33
CA ASP A 715 15.85 -13.05 -43.44
C ASP A 715 16.87 -12.24 -44.29
N PRO A 716 18.18 -12.56 -44.27
CA PRO A 716 19.19 -11.85 -45.05
C PRO A 716 19.19 -12.22 -46.55
N ARG A 717 18.14 -12.85 -47.08
CA ARG A 717 18.08 -13.29 -48.49
C ARG A 717 17.07 -12.54 -49.34
N ARG A 718 17.23 -11.22 -49.46
CA ARG A 718 16.73 -10.45 -50.61
C ARG A 718 17.72 -9.37 -51.05
N CYS A 719 18.87 -9.81 -51.56
CA CYS A 719 19.68 -9.06 -52.53
C CYS A 719 20.41 -10.05 -53.44
N GLU A 720 19.77 -10.43 -54.56
CA GLU A 720 20.42 -10.68 -55.86
C GLU A 720 19.47 -10.20 -56.97
#